data_AF-A0A921ES50-F1
#
_entry.id   AF-A0A921ES50-F1
#
_cell.length_a   1.000
_cell.length_b   1.000
_cell.length_c   1.000
_cell.angle_alpha   90.00
_cell.angle_beta   90.00
_cell.angle_gamma   90.00
#
_symmetry.space_group_name_H-M   'P 1'
#
loop_
_entity.id
_entity.type
_entity.pdbx_description
1 polymer ?
#
loop_
_entity_poly.entity_id
_entity_poly.type
_entity_poly.pdbx_seq_one_letter_code
_entity_poly.pdbx_strand_id
1 'polypeptide(L)'
;MGNAAGTVTRDDRVITRLAKAHDASHFLLTPRSVLTPSTVDDVAQIMRDAARNRTPITFRAGGTSLCGQAVTDSIMVDTRQNFRHVEVLDDGLRVRAGAGATLASVNARLRRYGRRLGPDPTSEIACTIGGIIANNSSGMLAGIEHNSYTTLESMVFVLPSGRVVDTADDSADITLRLEERRLVGGLHMLRKRLRTNPESIAQINRLFSIKNTMGYGVNALLEFHRPVDIIPHLLIGSEGTLGFVAEATFRTVPLATHTAAALALFPDLVSAASAVEPLVEQGFEAIELIDVAALRVVQHRPDAPSILRDAQLTTQAALLVELHELDDASLRTRIGEATAALEGLDVVGRVELTTDPEQRRALVELRRSLYALVAGTRPSGTTTLLEDICVPLEKFAEMCEALDELFTRNGYDILEVPIFAHARDGNIHFLLSERFDEPAGLLRYRKFCRDLVRQVLRRGGVLKAEHGTGRAMAPFLQQQYGDELYDVMREIKHLFDPAGVMNPGVIITDDPDEHLQHLKLMPTIEPEVDRCIECGFCESGCPSRDLTLTPRERIVLRRELAGRASDRRLVKAVMEDYPYEAVETCSTGGMCAVACPLGINTADLVRRQRAEDQDGVEKSAWNQAAKTWGLATRLGSAALTMAKSTGPLAGVATRLGRRALGEDAVPNYDESLPKGSGLRRRPKRRDRRRAGGVAAYFPSCLQTMFGAEGQGVFSAFNELCNRTEVPVQLLDASGLCCGSPWRAKGLTTGYETMRDKVFHKFGKRRNLTVVCDATSCTDGLKAM
;
A
#
# COMPACT_ATOMS: atom_id res chain seq x y z
N MET A 1 -21.35 30.01 -2.56
CA MET A 1 -20.27 30.06 -1.56
C MET A 1 -19.12 30.81 -2.21
N GLY A 2 -18.88 32.06 -1.79
CA GLY A 2 -17.90 32.94 -2.43
C GLY A 2 -16.47 32.52 -2.10
N ASN A 3 -15.61 32.55 -3.12
CA ASN A 3 -14.16 32.34 -3.04
C ASN A 3 -13.52 33.25 -1.98
N ALA A 4 -13.23 32.71 -0.79
CA ALA A 4 -11.94 33.00 -0.17
C ALA A 4 -10.90 32.23 -1.01
N ALA A 5 -9.75 32.84 -1.31
CA ALA A 5 -8.68 32.22 -2.09
C ALA A 5 -8.32 30.85 -1.51
N GLY A 6 -8.88 29.77 -2.07
CA GLY A 6 -8.97 28.49 -1.37
C GLY A 6 -7.71 27.65 -1.58
N THR A 7 -7.00 27.36 -0.49
CA THR A 7 -5.98 26.31 -0.39
C THR A 7 -6.58 24.90 -0.42
N VAL A 8 -7.91 24.78 -0.39
CA VAL A 8 -8.67 23.52 -0.56
C VAL A 8 -9.05 23.31 -2.02
N THR A 9 -8.65 22.18 -2.58
CA THR A 9 -9.15 21.72 -3.87
C THR A 9 -10.43 20.92 -3.68
N ARG A 10 -11.46 21.17 -4.49
CA ARG A 10 -12.72 20.41 -4.51
C ARG A 10 -12.90 19.76 -5.88
N ASP A 11 -13.14 18.46 -5.91
CA ASP A 11 -13.45 17.72 -7.13
C ASP A 11 -14.73 16.89 -6.95
N ASP A 12 -15.78 17.29 -7.68
CA ASP A 12 -17.10 16.67 -7.67
C ASP A 12 -17.36 15.84 -8.93
N ARG A 13 -16.35 15.68 -9.82
CA ARG A 13 -16.51 14.91 -11.05
C ARG A 13 -16.86 13.47 -10.74
N VAL A 14 -17.70 12.88 -11.59
CA VAL A 14 -18.17 11.49 -11.42
C VAL A 14 -17.00 10.52 -11.39
N ILE A 15 -16.01 10.71 -12.28
CA ILE A 15 -14.81 9.87 -12.33
C ILE A 15 -14.01 9.91 -11.03
N THR A 16 -13.80 11.08 -10.44
CA THR A 16 -13.05 11.24 -9.18
C THR A 16 -13.80 10.61 -8.00
N ARG A 17 -15.11 10.83 -7.91
CA ARG A 17 -15.95 10.28 -6.85
C ARG A 17 -15.95 8.75 -6.89
N LEU A 18 -16.08 8.14 -8.06
CA LEU A 18 -16.03 6.68 -8.21
C LEU A 18 -14.62 6.13 -7.94
N ALA A 19 -13.58 6.79 -8.43
CA ALA A 19 -12.19 6.40 -8.19
C ALA A 19 -11.84 6.38 -6.69
N LYS A 20 -12.37 7.33 -5.91
CA LYS A 20 -12.13 7.44 -4.46
C LYS A 20 -13.12 6.63 -3.60
N ALA A 21 -14.14 6.01 -4.19
CA ALA A 21 -15.18 5.26 -3.46
C ALA A 21 -14.66 3.95 -2.82
N HIS A 22 -13.52 3.43 -3.28
CA HIS A 22 -12.95 2.15 -2.86
C HIS A 22 -11.74 2.37 -1.95
N ASP A 23 -11.71 1.81 -0.74
CA ASP A 23 -10.47 1.54 0.02
C ASP A 23 -10.05 0.06 -0.13
N ALA A 24 -9.23 -0.49 0.78
CA ALA A 24 -8.83 -1.90 0.74
C ALA A 24 -9.86 -2.85 1.41
N SER A 25 -10.93 -2.32 2.01
CA SER A 25 -11.97 -3.09 2.69
C SER A 25 -12.94 -3.73 1.69
N HIS A 26 -13.91 -4.47 2.22
CA HIS A 26 -15.04 -5.00 1.45
C HIS A 26 -16.24 -4.02 1.35
N PHE A 27 -16.10 -2.73 1.72
CA PHE A 27 -17.18 -1.72 1.69
C PHE A 27 -17.06 -0.71 0.54
N LEU A 28 -18.18 -0.36 -0.09
CA LEU A 28 -18.30 0.60 -1.19
C LEU A 28 -19.30 1.71 -0.87
N LEU A 29 -18.78 2.92 -0.69
CA LEU A 29 -19.59 4.13 -0.55
C LEU A 29 -19.03 5.20 -1.48
N THR A 30 -19.86 5.75 -2.36
CA THR A 30 -19.44 6.76 -3.33
C THR A 30 -19.61 8.17 -2.75
N PRO A 31 -18.53 8.92 -2.50
CA PRO A 31 -18.64 10.26 -1.92
C PRO A 31 -19.41 11.21 -2.85
N ARG A 32 -20.08 12.21 -2.29
CA ARG A 32 -20.71 13.31 -3.03
C ARG A 32 -19.70 14.35 -3.51
N SER A 33 -18.61 14.53 -2.76
CA SER A 33 -17.56 15.50 -3.03
C SER A 33 -16.25 15.01 -2.42
N VAL A 34 -15.13 15.29 -3.09
CA VAL A 34 -13.78 15.04 -2.58
C VAL A 34 -13.10 16.39 -2.35
N LEU A 35 -12.65 16.62 -1.12
CA LEU A 35 -11.91 17.81 -0.70
C LEU A 35 -10.46 17.44 -0.40
N THR A 36 -9.51 18.20 -0.91
CA THR A 36 -8.09 18.04 -0.65
C THR A 36 -7.56 19.31 0.01
N PRO A 37 -7.51 19.36 1.36
CA PRO A 37 -6.96 20.49 2.11
C PRO A 37 -5.44 20.54 2.02
N SER A 38 -4.85 21.74 2.00
CA SER A 38 -3.39 21.92 1.95
C SER A 38 -2.78 22.33 3.30
N THR A 39 -3.60 22.85 4.21
CA THR A 39 -3.17 23.37 5.51
C THR A 39 -4.03 22.84 6.65
N VAL A 40 -3.54 22.98 7.89
CA VAL A 40 -4.32 22.62 9.09
C VAL A 40 -5.55 23.52 9.24
N ASP A 41 -5.45 24.79 8.85
CA ASP A 41 -6.56 25.75 8.88
C ASP A 41 -7.68 25.39 7.90
N ASP A 42 -7.32 24.86 6.72
CA ASP A 42 -8.29 24.30 5.78
C ASP A 42 -9.13 23.19 6.42
N VAL A 43 -8.47 22.26 7.11
CA VAL A 43 -9.15 21.15 7.80
C VAL A 43 -10.04 21.68 8.91
N ALA A 44 -9.53 22.62 9.70
CA ALA A 44 -10.30 23.29 10.75
C ALA A 44 -11.55 23.99 10.20
N GLN A 45 -11.45 24.62 9.03
CA GLN A 45 -12.60 25.24 8.37
C GLN A 45 -13.60 24.18 7.87
N ILE A 46 -13.12 23.12 7.21
CA ILE A 46 -13.97 22.01 6.74
C ILE A 46 -14.75 21.40 7.92
N MET A 47 -14.09 21.13 9.05
CA MET A 47 -14.73 20.55 10.24
C MET A 47 -15.78 21.49 10.85
N ARG A 48 -15.48 22.80 10.96
CA ARG A 48 -16.46 23.81 11.42
C ARG A 48 -17.69 23.88 10.53
N ASP A 49 -17.47 23.90 9.22
CA ASP A 49 -18.55 23.99 8.24
C ASP A 49 -19.37 22.70 8.20
N ALA A 50 -18.73 21.54 8.33
CA ALA A 50 -19.40 20.24 8.47
C ALA A 50 -20.31 20.20 9.70
N ALA A 51 -19.78 20.57 10.87
CA ALA A 51 -20.55 20.60 12.12
C ALA A 51 -21.72 21.61 12.04
N ARG A 52 -21.48 22.82 11.52
CA ARG A 52 -22.51 23.86 11.36
C ARG A 52 -23.63 23.43 10.43
N ASN A 53 -23.30 22.78 9.32
CA ASN A 53 -24.27 22.36 8.31
C ASN A 53 -24.84 20.95 8.54
N ARG A 54 -24.36 20.24 9.58
CA ARG A 54 -24.68 18.84 9.85
C ARG A 54 -24.39 17.94 8.64
N THR A 55 -23.27 18.19 7.96
CA THR A 55 -22.85 17.42 6.80
C THR A 55 -21.76 16.44 7.21
N PRO A 56 -21.97 15.12 7.06
CA PRO A 56 -20.94 14.16 7.42
C PRO A 56 -19.66 14.32 6.61
N ILE A 57 -18.51 14.15 7.29
CA ILE A 57 -17.18 14.13 6.69
C ILE A 57 -16.42 12.87 7.10
N THR A 58 -15.64 12.31 6.17
CA THR A 58 -14.74 11.18 6.42
C THR A 58 -13.36 11.50 5.88
N PHE A 59 -12.33 11.37 6.70
CA PHE A 59 -10.95 11.51 6.27
C PHE A 59 -10.49 10.27 5.53
N ARG A 60 -9.76 10.49 4.44
CA ARG A 60 -9.05 9.44 3.72
C ARG A 60 -7.56 9.74 3.73
N ALA A 61 -6.81 8.78 4.24
CA ALA A 61 -5.35 8.81 4.26
C ALA A 61 -4.82 7.95 3.09
N GLY A 62 -4.01 6.91 3.33
CA GLY A 62 -3.59 5.97 2.28
C GLY A 62 -4.71 5.14 1.64
N GLY A 63 -5.89 5.04 2.28
CA GLY A 63 -6.99 4.21 1.81
C GLY A 63 -6.66 2.71 1.80
N THR A 64 -5.77 2.29 2.70
CA THR A 64 -5.31 0.90 2.89
C THR A 64 -6.07 0.17 4.00
N SER A 65 -7.06 0.83 4.61
CA SER A 65 -7.90 0.28 5.69
C SER A 65 -8.78 -0.86 5.21
N LEU A 66 -9.07 -1.81 6.11
CA LEU A 66 -9.74 -3.08 5.78
C LEU A 66 -11.17 -3.21 6.33
N CYS A 67 -11.64 -2.26 7.14
CA CYS A 67 -12.93 -2.34 7.83
C CYS A 67 -13.94 -1.25 7.41
N GLY A 68 -13.73 -0.53 6.30
CA GLY A 68 -14.69 0.43 5.76
C GLY A 68 -14.64 1.83 6.39
N GLN A 69 -13.59 2.14 7.14
CA GLN A 69 -13.43 3.42 7.85
C GLN A 69 -12.92 4.58 6.98
N ALA A 70 -12.48 4.31 5.75
CA ALA A 70 -11.93 5.33 4.84
C ALA A 70 -12.85 5.63 3.64
N VAL A 71 -14.13 5.24 3.72
CA VAL A 71 -15.15 5.40 2.67
C VAL A 71 -16.41 6.09 3.21
N THR A 72 -17.12 6.82 2.34
CA THR A 72 -18.29 7.64 2.71
C THR A 72 -19.17 7.93 1.51
N ASP A 73 -20.47 8.11 1.74
CA ASP A 73 -21.44 8.60 0.75
C ASP A 73 -21.66 10.12 0.85
N SER A 74 -20.87 10.81 1.67
CA SER A 74 -20.93 12.25 1.92
C SER A 74 -19.64 12.94 1.44
N ILE A 75 -19.01 13.79 2.25
CA ILE A 75 -17.79 14.51 1.89
C ILE A 75 -16.58 13.69 2.32
N MET A 76 -15.73 13.35 1.36
CA MET A 76 -14.43 12.75 1.62
C MET A 76 -13.36 13.84 1.71
N VAL A 77 -12.51 13.77 2.72
CA VAL A 77 -11.37 14.69 2.89
C VAL A 77 -10.07 13.91 2.65
N ASP A 78 -9.48 14.04 1.46
CA ASP A 78 -8.22 13.39 1.07
C ASP A 78 -7.02 14.14 1.66
N THR A 79 -6.33 13.49 2.58
CA THR A 79 -5.18 14.04 3.31
C THR A 79 -3.84 13.49 2.82
N ARG A 80 -3.87 12.56 1.85
CA ARG A 80 -2.67 11.88 1.33
C ARG A 80 -1.81 12.78 0.45
N GLN A 81 -2.42 13.74 -0.24
CA GLN A 81 -1.72 14.59 -1.20
C GLN A 81 -0.81 15.62 -0.53
N ASN A 82 -1.23 16.11 0.65
CA ASN A 82 -0.54 17.12 1.43
C ASN A 82 -0.01 16.53 2.76
N PHE A 83 0.55 17.35 3.66
CA PHE A 83 1.08 16.91 4.97
C PHE A 83 2.15 15.80 4.89
N ARG A 84 3.05 15.87 3.90
CA ARG A 84 4.06 14.83 3.61
C ARG A 84 5.45 15.10 4.21
N HIS A 85 5.57 16.14 5.03
CA HIS A 85 6.85 16.52 5.63
C HIS A 85 7.30 15.46 6.64
N VAL A 86 8.61 15.30 6.72
CA VAL A 86 9.27 14.39 7.68
C VAL A 86 10.55 15.06 8.14
N GLU A 87 10.65 15.28 9.44
CA GLU A 87 11.79 15.88 10.11
C GLU A 87 12.37 14.87 11.10
N VAL A 88 13.64 14.52 10.93
CA VAL A 88 14.35 13.63 11.86
C VAL A 88 15.05 14.50 12.90
N LEU A 89 14.81 14.19 14.17
CA LEU A 89 15.26 14.96 15.32
C LEU A 89 16.25 14.13 16.15
N ASP A 90 17.14 14.80 16.88
CA ASP A 90 18.11 14.21 17.82
C ASP A 90 18.80 12.94 17.30
N ASP A 91 19.48 13.05 16.16
CA ASP A 91 20.20 11.95 15.54
C ASP A 91 19.35 10.67 15.36
N GLY A 92 18.07 10.85 15.09
CA GLY A 92 17.13 9.77 14.81
C GLY A 92 16.38 9.24 16.01
N LEU A 93 16.64 9.70 17.24
CA LEU A 93 15.89 9.27 18.43
C LEU A 93 14.42 9.67 18.40
N ARG A 94 14.12 10.75 17.68
CA ARG A 94 12.76 11.24 17.48
C ARG A 94 12.49 11.53 16.01
N VAL A 95 11.23 11.45 15.61
CA VAL A 95 10.80 11.85 14.27
C VAL A 95 9.48 12.59 14.34
N ARG A 96 9.42 13.72 13.66
CA ARG A 96 8.21 14.49 13.42
C ARG A 96 7.72 14.23 12.00
N ALA A 97 6.48 13.81 11.83
CA ALA A 97 5.95 13.47 10.52
C ALA A 97 4.49 13.92 10.36
N GLY A 98 4.20 14.50 9.19
CA GLY A 98 2.85 14.88 8.81
C GLY A 98 1.97 13.68 8.44
N ALA A 99 0.65 13.88 8.55
CA ALA A 99 -0.36 12.83 8.38
C ALA A 99 -0.35 12.13 7.00
N GLY A 100 0.10 12.83 5.95
CA GLY A 100 0.19 12.32 4.59
C GLY A 100 1.51 11.64 4.24
N ALA A 101 2.53 11.71 5.12
CA ALA A 101 3.80 11.01 4.91
C ALA A 101 3.60 9.48 4.97
N THR A 102 4.17 8.74 4.01
CA THR A 102 4.11 7.27 4.06
C THR A 102 5.13 6.72 5.06
N LEU A 103 4.81 5.60 5.72
CA LEU A 103 5.72 4.95 6.66
C LEU A 103 7.06 4.60 5.99
N ALA A 104 7.02 4.07 4.76
CA ALA A 104 8.22 3.78 3.98
C ALA A 104 9.09 5.04 3.77
N SER A 105 8.50 6.22 3.56
CA SER A 105 9.26 7.47 3.41
C SER A 105 9.87 7.96 4.73
N VAL A 106 9.21 7.69 5.86
CA VAL A 106 9.72 8.02 7.20
C VAL A 106 10.89 7.09 7.53
N ASN A 107 10.69 5.78 7.43
CA ASN A 107 11.72 4.79 7.70
C ASN A 107 12.91 4.91 6.75
N ALA A 108 12.73 5.29 5.48
CA ALA A 108 13.85 5.57 4.58
C ALA A 108 14.79 6.68 5.10
N ARG A 109 14.25 7.70 5.79
CA ARG A 109 15.05 8.77 6.40
C ARG A 109 15.68 8.35 7.74
N LEU A 110 15.00 7.52 8.52
CA LEU A 110 15.49 7.02 9.81
C LEU A 110 16.59 5.97 9.68
N ARG A 111 16.59 5.17 8.61
CA ARG A 111 17.58 4.10 8.37
C ARG A 111 19.04 4.59 8.47
N ARG A 112 19.34 5.81 8.03
CA ARG A 112 20.70 6.38 8.11
C ARG A 112 21.21 6.61 9.53
N TYR A 113 20.30 6.59 10.52
CA TYR A 113 20.58 6.71 11.94
C TYR A 113 20.49 5.38 12.69
N GLY A 114 20.28 4.25 11.99
CA GLY A 114 20.05 2.96 12.64
C GLY A 114 18.74 2.91 13.43
N ARG A 115 17.72 3.65 12.98
CA ARG A 115 16.41 3.77 13.65
C ARG A 115 15.26 3.46 12.69
N ARG A 116 14.09 3.17 13.26
CA ARG A 116 12.81 3.05 12.56
C ARG A 116 11.66 3.52 13.44
N LEU A 117 10.51 3.81 12.85
CA LEU A 117 9.27 3.89 13.61
C LEU A 117 8.86 2.51 14.11
N GLY A 118 8.21 2.47 15.28
CA GLY A 118 7.74 1.25 15.91
C GLY A 118 6.71 0.49 15.07
N PRO A 119 5.56 1.11 14.69
CA PRO A 119 4.57 0.47 13.84
C PRO A 119 5.16 -0.04 12.52
N ASP A 120 4.82 -1.27 12.16
CA ASP A 120 5.34 -1.97 10.97
C ASP A 120 4.26 -2.72 10.16
N PRO A 121 3.14 -2.06 9.80
CA PRO A 121 2.11 -2.70 8.98
C PRO A 121 2.66 -3.11 7.61
N THR A 122 2.17 -4.23 7.08
CA THR A 122 2.55 -4.74 5.74
C THR A 122 2.32 -3.73 4.62
N SER A 123 1.38 -2.80 4.82
CA SER A 123 1.08 -1.71 3.89
C SER A 123 2.05 -0.51 3.93
N GLU A 124 3.23 -0.61 4.56
CA GLU A 124 4.15 0.52 4.81
C GLU A 124 4.47 1.42 3.61
N ILE A 125 4.45 0.86 2.39
CA ILE A 125 4.70 1.60 1.14
C ILE A 125 3.55 2.52 0.75
N ALA A 126 2.35 2.31 1.31
CA ALA A 126 1.13 3.01 0.96
C ALA A 126 0.41 3.65 2.15
N CYS A 127 0.41 3.04 3.35
CA CYS A 127 -0.18 3.64 4.53
C CYS A 127 0.57 4.92 4.91
N THR A 128 -0.17 5.89 5.46
CA THR A 128 0.39 7.17 5.90
C THR A 128 0.32 7.29 7.42
N ILE A 129 1.13 8.18 7.99
CA ILE A 129 1.22 8.38 9.44
C ILE A 129 -0.15 8.69 10.06
N GLY A 130 -0.97 9.53 9.41
CA GLY A 130 -2.32 9.84 9.91
C GLY A 130 -3.22 8.60 9.97
N GLY A 131 -3.11 7.70 8.99
CA GLY A 131 -3.84 6.43 8.99
C GLY A 131 -3.32 5.45 10.06
N ILE A 132 -2.01 5.40 10.27
CA ILE A 132 -1.40 4.57 11.33
C ILE A 132 -1.90 5.00 12.70
N ILE A 133 -1.89 6.31 12.97
CA ILE A 133 -2.41 6.87 14.22
C ILE A 133 -3.90 6.58 14.37
N ALA A 134 -4.70 6.90 13.34
CA ALA A 134 -6.16 6.76 13.40
C ALA A 134 -6.63 5.31 13.57
N ASN A 135 -5.85 4.31 13.16
CA ASN A 135 -6.17 2.90 13.39
C ASN A 135 -5.39 2.28 14.57
N ASN A 136 -4.51 3.05 15.22
CA ASN A 136 -3.48 2.54 16.13
C ASN A 136 -2.77 1.30 15.54
N SER A 137 -2.40 1.38 14.25
CA SER A 137 -1.83 0.25 13.54
C SER A 137 -0.57 -0.24 14.23
N SER A 138 -0.48 -1.57 14.35
CA SER A 138 0.69 -2.26 14.86
C SER A 138 1.37 -2.98 13.69
N GLY A 139 1.78 -4.21 13.92
CA GLY A 139 2.41 -5.12 12.99
C GLY A 139 3.16 -6.19 13.79
N MET A 140 3.99 -6.94 13.08
CA MET A 140 4.68 -8.11 13.64
C MET A 140 5.61 -7.77 14.80
N LEU A 141 6.39 -6.69 14.68
CA LEU A 141 7.42 -6.34 15.66
C LEU A 141 6.94 -5.27 16.64
N ALA A 142 5.90 -4.52 16.29
CA ALA A 142 5.45 -3.39 17.09
C ALA A 142 4.74 -3.83 18.38
N GLY A 143 3.96 -4.91 18.34
CA GLY A 143 3.16 -5.36 19.49
C GLY A 143 2.27 -4.24 20.04
N ILE A 144 2.12 -4.23 21.37
CA ILE A 144 1.55 -3.09 22.11
C ILE A 144 2.65 -2.11 22.62
N GLU A 145 3.90 -2.55 22.63
CA GLU A 145 5.03 -1.83 23.23
C GLU A 145 5.57 -0.70 22.35
N HIS A 146 5.43 -0.84 21.03
CA HIS A 146 6.00 0.09 20.06
C HIS A 146 4.95 0.64 19.08
N ASN A 147 3.66 0.55 19.42
CA ASN A 147 2.60 1.16 18.63
C ASN A 147 2.58 2.70 18.76
N SER A 148 1.67 3.37 18.06
CA SER A 148 1.53 4.83 18.13
C SER A 148 1.15 5.32 19.52
N TYR A 149 0.33 4.57 20.26
CA TYR A 149 -0.06 4.92 21.64
C TYR A 149 1.15 5.07 22.56
N THR A 150 2.03 4.08 22.56
CA THR A 150 3.17 4.02 23.47
C THR A 150 4.31 4.95 23.05
N THR A 151 4.47 5.20 21.75
CA THR A 151 5.63 5.95 21.21
C THR A 151 5.38 7.44 21.01
N LEU A 152 4.13 7.92 21.19
CA LEU A 152 3.78 9.32 21.02
C LEU A 152 4.57 10.21 22.01
N GLU A 153 4.99 11.36 21.52
CA GLU A 153 5.59 12.44 22.32
C GLU A 153 4.78 13.74 22.22
N SER A 154 4.40 14.13 21.00
CA SER A 154 3.50 15.26 20.78
C SER A 154 2.65 15.09 19.52
N MET A 155 1.56 15.85 19.43
CA MET A 155 0.62 15.80 18.31
C MET A 155 0.08 17.19 17.99
N VAL A 156 -0.03 17.49 16.70
CA VAL A 156 -0.84 18.60 16.20
C VAL A 156 -2.14 18.02 15.65
N PHE A 157 -3.27 18.41 16.23
CA PHE A 157 -4.58 17.89 15.85
C PHE A 157 -5.65 18.99 15.77
N VAL A 158 -6.76 18.65 15.13
CA VAL A 158 -7.92 19.52 14.94
C VAL A 158 -9.16 18.83 15.51
N LEU A 159 -9.82 19.50 16.45
CA LEU A 159 -11.08 19.06 17.04
C LEU A 159 -12.26 19.40 16.11
N PRO A 160 -13.43 18.74 16.25
CA PRO A 160 -14.62 19.04 15.45
C PRO A 160 -15.13 20.48 15.57
N SER A 161 -14.78 21.19 16.66
CA SER A 161 -14.97 22.64 16.82
C SER A 161 -14.15 23.49 15.83
N GLY A 162 -13.19 22.88 15.14
CA GLY A 162 -12.14 23.51 14.36
C GLY A 162 -11.01 24.09 15.20
N ARG A 163 -10.94 23.77 16.50
CA ARG A 163 -9.79 24.16 17.31
C ARG A 163 -8.57 23.36 16.90
N VAL A 164 -7.48 24.07 16.58
CA VAL A 164 -6.16 23.48 16.36
C VAL A 164 -5.43 23.45 17.70
N VAL A 165 -4.79 22.33 18.01
CA VAL A 165 -4.05 22.11 19.24
C VAL A 165 -2.70 21.51 18.88
N ASP A 166 -1.63 22.14 19.37
CA ASP A 166 -0.28 21.58 19.39
C ASP A 166 0.05 21.20 20.82
N THR A 167 0.23 19.91 21.11
CA THR A 167 0.50 19.44 22.48
C THR A 167 1.92 19.76 22.93
N ALA A 168 2.82 20.18 22.04
CA ALA A 168 4.16 20.64 22.41
C ALA A 168 4.17 22.08 22.97
N ASP A 169 3.07 22.83 22.80
CA ASP A 169 2.91 24.15 23.42
C ASP A 169 2.56 23.99 24.91
N ASP A 170 3.38 24.56 25.79
CA ASP A 170 3.20 24.52 27.25
C ASP A 170 1.83 25.06 27.71
N SER A 171 1.23 25.96 26.92
CA SER A 171 -0.08 26.55 27.19
C SER A 171 -1.26 25.69 26.72
N ALA A 172 -1.02 24.61 25.97
CA ALA A 172 -2.07 23.82 25.33
C ALA A 172 -3.08 23.22 26.32
N ASP A 173 -2.63 22.71 27.47
CA ASP A 173 -3.53 22.14 28.49
C ASP A 173 -4.46 23.20 29.08
N ILE A 174 -3.93 24.39 29.35
CA ILE A 174 -4.69 25.51 29.89
C ILE A 174 -5.69 25.99 28.84
N THR A 175 -5.25 26.14 27.60
CA THR A 175 -6.08 26.59 26.48
C THR A 175 -7.24 25.62 26.23
N LEU A 176 -6.97 24.31 26.21
CA LEU A 176 -8.00 23.28 26.13
C LEU A 176 -9.04 23.41 27.25
N ARG A 177 -8.60 23.57 28.50
CA ARG A 177 -9.52 23.74 29.65
C ARG A 177 -10.39 24.99 29.55
N LEU A 178 -9.87 26.08 28.98
CA LEU A 178 -10.57 27.34 28.88
C LEU A 178 -11.55 27.39 27.71
N GLU A 179 -11.17 26.82 26.57
CA GLU A 179 -11.90 26.94 25.30
C GLU A 179 -12.80 25.72 25.01
N GLU A 180 -12.39 24.51 25.40
CA GLU A 180 -13.11 23.26 25.17
C GLU A 180 -13.77 22.72 26.46
N ARG A 181 -14.38 23.62 27.24
CA ARG A 181 -14.87 23.35 28.61
C ARG A 181 -15.79 22.14 28.71
N ARG A 182 -16.71 21.97 27.76
CA ARG A 182 -17.68 20.87 27.75
C ARG A 182 -16.99 19.53 27.54
N LEU A 183 -16.13 19.45 26.51
CA LEU A 183 -15.35 18.27 26.20
C LEU A 183 -14.47 17.89 27.39
N VAL A 184 -13.67 18.84 27.87
CA VAL A 184 -12.73 18.64 28.97
C VAL A 184 -13.45 18.24 30.26
N GLY A 185 -14.51 18.95 30.64
CA GLY A 185 -15.30 18.62 31.82
C GLY A 185 -15.92 17.22 31.75
N GLY A 186 -16.50 16.86 30.60
CA GLY A 186 -17.06 15.54 30.35
C GLY A 186 -16.02 14.42 30.45
N LEU A 187 -14.83 14.60 29.86
CA LEU A 187 -13.75 13.62 29.97
C LEU A 187 -13.29 13.41 31.41
N HIS A 188 -13.23 14.47 32.23
CA HIS A 188 -12.91 14.32 33.67
C HIS A 188 -14.00 13.56 34.43
N MET A 189 -15.27 13.75 34.07
CA MET A 189 -16.38 13.00 34.66
C MET A 189 -16.33 11.51 34.31
N LEU A 190 -16.13 11.20 33.02
CA LEU A 190 -15.96 9.82 32.54
C LEU A 190 -14.76 9.13 33.21
N ARG A 191 -13.63 9.84 33.30
CA ARG A 191 -12.46 9.38 34.03
C ARG A 191 -12.76 9.06 35.48
N LYS A 192 -13.49 9.95 36.19
CA LYS A 192 -13.89 9.70 37.58
C LYS A 192 -14.77 8.45 37.67
N ARG A 193 -15.79 8.32 36.81
CA ARG A 193 -16.70 7.17 36.73
C ARG A 193 -15.91 5.85 36.62
N LEU A 194 -15.03 5.75 35.62
CA LEU A 194 -14.21 4.55 35.39
C LEU A 194 -13.28 4.25 36.56
N ARG A 195 -12.57 5.25 37.10
CA ARG A 195 -11.60 5.05 38.20
C ARG A 195 -12.24 4.69 39.54
N THR A 196 -13.53 4.91 39.69
CA THR A 196 -14.31 4.49 40.87
C THR A 196 -15.03 3.16 40.67
N ASN A 197 -14.92 2.54 39.49
CA ASN A 197 -15.53 1.24 39.19
C ASN A 197 -14.43 0.16 39.02
N PRO A 198 -14.21 -0.71 40.03
CA PRO A 198 -13.20 -1.77 39.95
C PRO A 198 -13.38 -2.73 38.78
N GLU A 199 -14.63 -3.01 38.38
CA GLU A 199 -14.92 -3.91 37.24
C GLU A 199 -14.48 -3.28 35.92
N SER A 200 -14.78 -1.98 35.72
CA SER A 200 -14.30 -1.24 34.55
C SER A 200 -12.78 -1.21 34.48
N ILE A 201 -12.09 -1.00 35.60
CA ILE A 201 -10.62 -1.01 35.65
C ILE A 201 -10.08 -2.38 35.24
N ALA A 202 -10.59 -3.46 35.85
CA ALA A 202 -10.16 -4.82 35.54
C ALA A 202 -10.39 -5.16 34.06
N GLN A 203 -11.55 -4.79 33.51
CA GLN A 203 -11.90 -5.07 32.13
C GLN A 203 -11.05 -4.27 31.15
N ILE A 204 -10.80 -2.97 31.40
CA ILE A 204 -9.91 -2.15 30.56
C ILE A 204 -8.49 -2.73 30.58
N ASN A 205 -7.94 -3.03 31.76
CA ASN A 205 -6.59 -3.59 31.86
C ASN A 205 -6.47 -4.92 31.09
N ARG A 206 -7.48 -5.80 31.17
CA ARG A 206 -7.52 -7.04 30.40
C ARG A 206 -7.61 -6.81 28.89
N LEU A 207 -8.46 -5.89 28.45
CA LEU A 207 -8.69 -5.64 27.03
C LEU A 207 -7.51 -4.96 26.33
N PHE A 208 -6.69 -4.20 27.07
CA PHE A 208 -5.52 -3.49 26.54
C PHE A 208 -4.19 -4.15 26.93
N SER A 209 -4.20 -5.33 27.56
CA SER A 209 -2.99 -6.15 27.77
C SER A 209 -2.58 -6.96 26.54
N ILE A 210 -3.42 -6.97 25.51
CA ILE A 210 -3.18 -7.58 24.20
C ILE A 210 -3.49 -6.56 23.10
N LYS A 211 -3.16 -6.87 21.84
CA LYS A 211 -3.49 -6.01 20.70
C LYS A 211 -5.00 -5.82 20.60
N ASN A 212 -5.47 -4.58 20.69
CA ASN A 212 -6.89 -4.25 20.65
C ASN A 212 -7.11 -2.88 19.99
N THR A 213 -7.82 -2.90 18.86
CA THR A 213 -8.24 -1.72 18.10
C THR A 213 -9.77 -1.63 17.96
N MET A 214 -10.50 -2.37 18.81
CA MET A 214 -11.95 -2.26 18.94
C MET A 214 -12.32 -1.06 19.82
N GLY A 215 -13.20 -0.19 19.34
CA GLY A 215 -13.66 0.97 20.09
C GLY A 215 -12.59 2.06 20.25
N TYR A 216 -12.83 2.96 21.20
CA TYR A 216 -11.86 3.98 21.58
C TYR A 216 -10.85 3.44 22.59
N GLY A 217 -9.64 4.01 22.59
CA GLY A 217 -8.60 3.78 23.60
C GLY A 217 -8.98 4.29 24.99
N VAL A 218 -9.99 3.68 25.61
CA VAL A 218 -10.54 4.10 26.92
C VAL A 218 -9.55 3.91 28.07
N ASN A 219 -8.49 3.12 27.87
CA ASN A 219 -7.34 3.07 28.79
C ASN A 219 -6.69 4.46 28.99
N ALA A 220 -6.77 5.36 28.00
CA ALA A 220 -6.31 6.74 28.16
C ALA A 220 -6.99 7.49 29.32
N LEU A 221 -8.24 7.15 29.65
CA LEU A 221 -8.95 7.75 30.80
C LEU A 221 -8.42 7.23 32.14
N LEU A 222 -7.82 6.03 32.18
CA LEU A 222 -7.18 5.51 33.39
C LEU A 222 -5.76 6.05 33.53
N GLU A 223 -4.99 6.05 32.44
CA GLU A 223 -3.55 6.31 32.43
C GLU A 223 -3.20 7.80 32.55
N PHE A 224 -3.95 8.67 31.87
CA PHE A 224 -3.64 10.10 31.80
C PHE A 224 -4.55 10.95 32.69
N HIS A 225 -4.08 12.15 33.03
CA HIS A 225 -4.76 13.10 33.93
C HIS A 225 -5.07 14.43 33.26
N ARG A 226 -4.16 14.94 32.43
CA ARG A 226 -4.31 16.23 31.76
C ARG A 226 -5.06 16.04 30.43
N PRO A 227 -6.02 16.91 30.07
CA PRO A 227 -6.67 16.90 28.76
C PRO A 227 -5.71 16.86 27.58
N VAL A 228 -4.60 17.61 27.66
CA VAL A 228 -3.59 17.62 26.59
C VAL A 228 -2.93 16.25 26.38
N ASP A 229 -2.95 15.38 27.38
CA ASP A 229 -2.46 14.00 27.29
C ASP A 229 -3.60 13.04 26.93
N ILE A 230 -4.79 13.19 27.54
CA ILE A 230 -5.95 12.31 27.31
C ILE A 230 -6.44 12.38 25.85
N ILE A 231 -6.62 13.59 25.32
CA ILE A 231 -7.21 13.79 23.98
C ILE A 231 -6.40 13.15 22.85
N PRO A 232 -5.08 13.39 22.70
CA PRO A 232 -4.31 12.75 21.64
C PRO A 232 -4.31 11.23 21.75
N HIS A 233 -4.32 10.66 22.97
CA HIS A 233 -4.39 9.21 23.16
C HIS A 233 -5.79 8.63 22.88
N LEU A 234 -6.86 9.43 22.95
CA LEU A 234 -8.18 9.05 22.44
C LEU A 234 -8.28 9.17 20.92
N LEU A 235 -7.53 10.08 20.28
CA LEU A 235 -7.45 10.18 18.81
C LEU A 235 -6.72 9.00 18.17
N ILE A 236 -5.78 8.38 18.90
CA ILE A 236 -5.13 7.13 18.49
C ILE A 236 -6.18 6.01 18.49
N GLY A 237 -6.36 5.36 17.33
CA GLY A 237 -7.40 4.34 17.15
C GLY A 237 -8.82 4.91 16.97
N SER A 238 -9.00 6.23 16.85
CA SER A 238 -10.34 6.82 16.76
C SER A 238 -10.97 6.76 15.36
N GLU A 239 -10.23 6.30 14.36
CA GLU A 239 -10.66 6.16 12.96
C GLU A 239 -11.27 7.45 12.37
N GLY A 240 -10.72 8.60 12.77
CA GLY A 240 -11.18 9.93 12.36
C GLY A 240 -12.55 10.36 12.92
N THR A 241 -13.15 9.57 13.82
CA THR A 241 -14.48 9.86 14.40
C THR A 241 -14.45 10.93 15.51
N LEU A 242 -13.27 11.25 16.05
CA LEU A 242 -13.09 12.21 17.15
C LEU A 242 -12.32 13.48 16.73
N GLY A 243 -11.63 13.47 15.59
CA GLY A 243 -10.84 14.61 15.13
C GLY A 243 -9.91 14.26 13.97
N PHE A 244 -9.11 15.25 13.56
CA PHE A 244 -8.06 15.08 12.56
C PHE A 244 -6.68 15.22 13.18
N VAL A 245 -5.76 14.31 12.87
CA VAL A 245 -4.36 14.42 13.24
C VAL A 245 -3.58 14.97 12.05
N ALA A 246 -2.93 16.13 12.22
CA ALA A 246 -2.15 16.78 11.17
C ALA A 246 -0.68 16.35 11.17
N GLU A 247 -0.11 16.17 12.35
CA GLU A 247 1.28 15.81 12.58
C GLU A 247 1.44 15.12 13.93
N ALA A 248 2.43 14.24 14.06
CA ALA A 248 2.87 13.73 15.36
C ALA A 248 4.39 13.62 15.43
N THR A 249 4.93 13.78 16.64
CA THR A 249 6.30 13.46 17.00
C THR A 249 6.33 12.14 17.78
N PHE A 250 7.19 11.22 17.35
CA PHE A 250 7.35 9.89 17.96
C PHE A 250 8.77 9.67 18.44
N ARG A 251 8.90 8.93 19.54
CA ARG A 251 10.15 8.23 19.88
C ARG A 251 10.36 7.07 18.89
N THR A 252 11.57 6.93 18.38
CA THR A 252 11.92 5.85 17.44
C THR A 252 12.50 4.64 18.16
N VAL A 253 12.46 3.49 17.50
CA VAL A 253 13.08 2.25 17.99
C VAL A 253 14.39 1.96 17.24
N PRO A 254 15.36 1.26 17.86
CA PRO A 254 16.51 0.74 17.16
C PRO A 254 16.12 -0.10 15.94
N LEU A 255 16.89 0.01 14.85
CA LEU A 255 16.78 -0.87 13.70
C LEU A 255 17.75 -2.04 13.89
N ALA A 256 17.23 -3.24 14.14
CA ALA A 256 18.04 -4.46 14.14
C ALA A 256 18.73 -4.64 12.77
N THR A 257 20.01 -4.97 12.80
CA THR A 257 20.85 -5.14 11.59
C THR A 257 21.33 -6.57 11.41
N HIS A 258 21.27 -7.38 12.46
CA HIS A 258 21.68 -8.77 12.47
C HIS A 258 20.45 -9.61 12.81
N THR A 259 20.02 -10.44 11.88
CA THR A 259 18.81 -11.26 12.05
C THR A 259 19.03 -12.69 11.59
N ALA A 260 18.39 -13.63 12.26
CA ALA A 260 18.31 -15.03 11.87
C ALA A 260 16.84 -15.41 11.69
N ALA A 261 16.54 -16.34 10.78
CA ALA A 261 15.18 -16.82 10.58
C ALA A 261 15.16 -18.33 10.36
N ALA A 262 14.05 -18.98 10.72
CA ALA A 262 13.82 -20.39 10.41
C ALA A 262 12.35 -20.61 10.04
N LEU A 263 12.09 -21.60 9.19
CA LEU A 263 10.75 -22.06 8.88
C LEU A 263 10.59 -23.49 9.41
N ALA A 264 9.77 -23.65 10.44
CA ALA A 264 9.43 -24.93 11.05
C ALA A 264 8.11 -25.43 10.47
N LEU A 265 8.13 -26.57 9.78
CA LEU A 265 6.93 -27.20 9.21
C LEU A 265 6.38 -28.22 10.20
N PHE A 266 5.10 -28.15 10.55
CA PHE A 266 4.42 -29.01 11.52
C PHE A 266 3.44 -29.95 10.81
N PRO A 267 3.06 -31.08 11.44
CA PRO A 267 2.08 -32.01 10.89
C PRO A 267 0.71 -31.36 10.59
N ASP A 268 0.28 -30.43 11.45
CA ASP A 268 -0.99 -29.73 11.35
C ASP A 268 -0.99 -28.35 12.06
N LEU A 269 -2.09 -27.61 11.88
CA LEU A 269 -2.32 -26.28 12.43
C LEU A 269 -2.27 -26.26 13.96
N VAL A 270 -2.86 -27.25 14.62
CA VAL A 270 -2.96 -27.30 16.09
C VAL A 270 -1.58 -27.56 16.72
N SER A 271 -0.79 -28.43 16.11
CA SER A 271 0.59 -28.72 16.50
C SER A 271 1.48 -27.47 16.37
N ALA A 272 1.36 -26.75 15.25
CA ALA A 272 2.04 -25.47 15.07
C ALA A 272 1.62 -24.43 16.12
N ALA A 273 0.31 -24.27 16.35
CA ALA A 273 -0.22 -23.29 17.29
C ALA A 273 0.18 -23.60 18.75
N SER A 274 0.24 -24.89 19.12
CA SER A 274 0.64 -25.32 20.47
C SER A 274 2.12 -25.09 20.76
N ALA A 275 2.96 -25.00 19.73
CA ALA A 275 4.39 -24.71 19.88
C ALA A 275 4.71 -23.23 20.14
N VAL A 276 3.73 -22.32 19.98
CA VAL A 276 3.98 -20.87 20.03
C VAL A 276 4.37 -20.39 21.42
N GLU A 277 3.62 -20.75 22.46
CA GLU A 277 3.87 -20.25 23.83
C GLU A 277 5.29 -20.60 24.32
N PRO A 278 5.78 -21.85 24.21
CA PRO A 278 7.17 -22.17 24.54
C PRO A 278 8.21 -21.39 23.73
N LEU A 279 7.93 -21.07 22.47
CA LEU A 279 8.84 -20.30 21.62
C LEU A 279 8.87 -18.82 22.02
N VAL A 280 7.74 -18.24 22.45
CA VAL A 280 7.72 -16.86 22.99
C VAL A 280 8.63 -16.74 24.20
N GLU A 281 8.67 -17.75 25.07
CA GLU A 281 9.57 -17.78 26.24
C GLU A 281 11.07 -17.80 25.87
N GLN A 282 11.42 -18.26 24.67
CA GLN A 282 12.80 -18.21 24.14
C GLN A 282 13.19 -16.85 23.54
N GLY A 283 12.25 -15.89 23.57
CA GLY A 283 12.47 -14.50 23.20
C GLY A 283 12.48 -14.23 21.69
N PHE A 284 11.96 -15.12 20.84
CA PHE A 284 11.86 -14.82 19.42
C PHE A 284 11.07 -13.51 19.19
N GLU A 285 11.68 -12.54 18.48
CA GLU A 285 11.04 -11.25 18.25
C GLU A 285 9.85 -11.35 17.30
N ALA A 286 9.83 -12.36 16.41
CA ALA A 286 8.68 -12.69 15.59
C ALA A 286 8.43 -14.19 15.53
N ILE A 287 7.15 -14.57 15.63
CA ILE A 287 6.65 -15.94 15.43
C ILE A 287 5.39 -15.81 14.60
N GLU A 288 5.43 -16.36 13.39
CA GLU A 288 4.38 -16.19 12.39
C GLU A 288 3.83 -17.54 11.98
N LEU A 289 2.54 -17.76 12.23
CA LEU A 289 1.87 -18.99 11.83
C LEU A 289 1.32 -18.87 10.40
N ILE A 290 1.45 -19.94 9.62
CA ILE A 290 0.98 -20.03 8.24
C ILE A 290 0.34 -21.40 8.04
N ASP A 291 -0.95 -21.43 7.71
CA ASP A 291 -1.69 -22.68 7.52
C ASP A 291 -1.47 -23.35 6.16
N VAL A 292 -2.09 -24.51 5.99
CA VAL A 292 -1.97 -25.31 4.77
C VAL A 292 -2.48 -24.56 3.52
N ALA A 293 -3.59 -23.82 3.63
CA ALA A 293 -4.17 -23.09 2.51
C ALA A 293 -3.20 -21.99 2.02
N ALA A 294 -2.60 -21.24 2.95
CA ALA A 294 -1.60 -20.24 2.65
C ALA A 294 -0.30 -20.87 2.10
N LEU A 295 0.19 -21.96 2.70
CA LEU A 295 1.41 -22.65 2.25
C LEU A 295 1.28 -23.18 0.81
N ARG A 296 0.12 -23.68 0.40
CA ARG A 296 -0.13 -24.14 -0.97
C ARG A 296 0.00 -23.02 -2.01
N VAL A 297 -0.43 -21.81 -1.67
CA VAL A 297 -0.25 -20.64 -2.54
C VAL A 297 1.24 -20.30 -2.69
N VAL A 298 1.99 -20.34 -1.59
CA VAL A 298 3.42 -20.03 -1.58
C VAL A 298 4.24 -21.10 -2.30
N GLN A 299 3.90 -22.38 -2.16
CA GLN A 299 4.63 -23.52 -2.73
C GLN A 299 4.86 -23.39 -4.25
N HIS A 300 3.91 -22.80 -4.97
CA HIS A 300 3.98 -22.66 -6.43
C HIS A 300 4.84 -21.49 -6.91
N ARG A 301 5.47 -20.74 -6.01
CA ARG A 301 6.30 -19.60 -6.39
C ARG A 301 7.72 -20.03 -6.77
N PRO A 302 8.36 -19.33 -7.72
CA PRO A 302 9.76 -19.60 -8.10
C PRO A 302 10.75 -19.44 -6.93
N ASP A 303 10.43 -18.57 -5.97
CA ASP A 303 11.23 -18.25 -4.79
C ASP A 303 10.77 -18.99 -3.51
N ALA A 304 9.88 -19.97 -3.63
CA ALA A 304 9.41 -20.76 -2.50
C ALA A 304 10.59 -21.45 -1.77
N PRO A 305 10.63 -21.43 -0.42
CA PRO A 305 11.64 -22.14 0.36
C PRO A 305 11.75 -23.62 -0.02
N SER A 306 12.96 -24.18 0.04
CA SER A 306 13.23 -25.58 -0.33
C SER A 306 12.36 -26.57 0.42
N ILE A 307 12.14 -26.35 1.72
CA ILE A 307 11.30 -27.20 2.57
C ILE A 307 9.85 -27.29 2.07
N LEU A 308 9.35 -26.30 1.34
CA LEU A 308 7.98 -26.29 0.81
C LEU A 308 7.88 -26.90 -0.60
N ARG A 309 8.91 -26.78 -1.44
CA ARG A 309 8.82 -27.15 -2.87
C ARG A 309 8.46 -28.62 -3.09
N ASP A 310 8.99 -29.50 -2.26
CA ASP A 310 8.80 -30.96 -2.36
C ASP A 310 7.82 -31.50 -1.30
N ALA A 311 7.24 -30.64 -0.45
CA ALA A 311 6.33 -31.05 0.61
C ALA A 311 4.94 -31.42 0.08
N GLN A 312 4.37 -32.50 0.61
CA GLN A 312 2.98 -32.86 0.36
C GLN A 312 2.06 -32.10 1.33
N LEU A 313 1.60 -30.92 0.93
CA LEU A 313 0.76 -30.04 1.75
C LEU A 313 -0.71 -30.48 1.72
N THR A 314 -1.14 -31.16 2.79
CA THR A 314 -2.52 -31.65 2.99
C THR A 314 -3.13 -31.11 4.27
N THR A 315 -2.39 -31.17 5.38
CA THR A 315 -2.78 -30.66 6.70
C THR A 315 -1.74 -29.73 7.31
N GLN A 316 -0.52 -29.71 6.77
CA GLN A 316 0.66 -29.09 7.37
C GLN A 316 0.50 -27.60 7.56
N ALA A 317 1.02 -27.08 8.67
CA ALA A 317 1.16 -25.65 8.94
C ALA A 317 2.63 -25.34 9.24
N ALA A 318 3.02 -24.08 9.18
CA ALA A 318 4.39 -23.66 9.48
C ALA A 318 4.45 -22.52 10.48
N LEU A 319 5.53 -22.49 11.27
CA LEU A 319 5.96 -21.31 12.00
C LEU A 319 7.21 -20.72 11.33
N LEU A 320 7.12 -19.45 10.94
CA LEU A 320 8.29 -18.65 10.60
C LEU A 320 8.72 -17.89 11.87
N VAL A 321 9.91 -18.18 12.36
CA VAL A 321 10.49 -17.52 13.54
C VAL A 321 11.66 -16.64 13.13
N GLU A 322 11.78 -15.46 13.75
CA GLU A 322 12.89 -14.54 13.53
C GLU A 322 13.53 -14.10 14.86
N LEU A 323 14.87 -14.02 14.86
CA LEU A 323 15.68 -13.39 15.89
C LEU A 323 16.24 -12.07 15.38
N HIS A 324 16.21 -11.02 16.20
CA HIS A 324 16.61 -9.66 15.83
C HIS A 324 17.56 -9.04 16.83
N GLU A 325 18.79 -8.75 16.40
CA GLU A 325 19.83 -8.20 17.25
C GLU A 325 20.56 -7.00 16.59
N LEU A 326 21.22 -6.20 17.43
CA LEU A 326 21.97 -5.03 16.99
C LEU A 326 23.38 -5.40 16.52
N ASP A 327 23.93 -6.52 16.99
CA ASP A 327 25.27 -6.98 16.68
C ASP A 327 25.35 -8.51 16.51
N ASP A 328 26.40 -8.96 15.84
CA ASP A 328 26.62 -10.37 15.48
C ASP A 328 26.93 -11.27 16.70
N ALA A 329 27.56 -10.74 17.75
CA ALA A 329 27.91 -11.52 18.93
C ALA A 329 26.65 -11.87 19.75
N SER A 330 25.77 -10.89 19.93
CA SER A 330 24.45 -11.08 20.54
C SER A 330 23.62 -12.09 19.73
N LEU A 331 23.57 -11.94 18.39
CA LEU A 331 22.83 -12.87 17.53
C LEU A 331 23.33 -14.31 17.65
N ARG A 332 24.64 -14.55 17.65
CA ARG A 332 25.21 -15.91 17.79
C ARG A 332 24.84 -16.55 19.13
N THR A 333 24.83 -15.75 20.19
CA THR A 333 24.43 -16.21 21.53
C THR A 333 22.97 -16.65 21.51
N ARG A 334 22.08 -15.79 21.00
CA ARG A 334 20.64 -16.08 20.86
C ARG A 334 20.37 -17.30 19.98
N ILE A 335 21.11 -17.47 18.88
CA ILE A 335 20.99 -18.67 18.03
C ILE A 335 21.34 -19.94 18.84
N GLY A 336 22.41 -19.91 19.63
CA GLY A 336 22.81 -21.03 20.47
C GLY A 336 21.74 -21.43 21.49
N GLU A 337 21.13 -20.44 22.15
CA GLU A 337 20.05 -20.64 23.11
C GLU A 337 18.78 -21.17 22.43
N ALA A 338 18.39 -20.59 21.30
CA ALA A 338 17.18 -20.94 20.57
C ALA A 338 17.25 -22.31 19.88
N THR A 339 18.44 -22.80 19.55
CA THR A 339 18.63 -24.08 18.82
C THR A 339 18.04 -25.26 19.61
N ALA A 340 18.26 -25.31 20.93
CA ALA A 340 17.76 -26.39 21.77
C ALA A 340 16.22 -26.44 21.80
N ALA A 341 15.57 -25.28 21.81
CA ALA A 341 14.11 -25.19 21.76
C ALA A 341 13.55 -25.67 20.42
N LEU A 342 14.22 -25.33 19.31
CA LEU A 342 13.83 -25.75 17.96
C LEU A 342 14.03 -27.26 17.74
N GLU A 343 15.07 -27.86 18.32
CA GLU A 343 15.31 -29.32 18.23
C GLU A 343 14.27 -30.15 19.01
N GLY A 344 13.60 -29.54 19.99
CA GLY A 344 12.54 -30.19 20.77
C GLY A 344 11.15 -30.16 20.11
N LEU A 345 10.99 -29.50 18.97
CA LEU A 345 9.70 -29.37 18.28
C LEU A 345 9.35 -30.64 17.50
N ASP A 346 8.08 -31.03 17.54
CA ASP A 346 7.54 -32.10 16.69
C ASP A 346 7.25 -31.57 15.27
N VAL A 347 8.31 -31.49 14.46
CA VAL A 347 8.29 -30.92 13.11
C VAL A 347 8.54 -31.98 12.03
N VAL A 348 8.05 -31.67 10.83
CA VAL A 348 8.38 -32.39 9.60
C VAL A 348 9.80 -32.00 9.16
N GLY A 349 10.78 -32.79 9.59
CA GLY A 349 12.19 -32.62 9.24
C GLY A 349 12.99 -31.87 10.31
N ARG A 350 14.10 -31.24 9.91
CA ARG A 350 14.97 -30.47 10.82
C ARG A 350 14.73 -28.98 10.63
N VAL A 351 14.67 -28.23 11.73
CA VAL A 351 14.63 -26.77 11.73
C VAL A 351 16.03 -26.22 11.96
N GLU A 352 16.49 -25.32 11.10
CA GLU A 352 17.77 -24.63 11.25
C GLU A 352 17.58 -23.12 11.07
N LEU A 353 18.14 -22.34 11.99
CA LEU A 353 18.22 -20.88 11.86
C LEU A 353 19.26 -20.51 10.82
N THR A 354 18.84 -19.77 9.80
CA THR A 354 19.74 -19.24 8.77
C THR A 354 20.03 -17.76 8.99
N THR A 355 21.31 -17.41 8.94
CA THR A 355 21.80 -16.03 8.83
C THR A 355 22.19 -15.67 7.39
N ASP A 356 22.05 -16.61 6.45
CA ASP A 356 22.35 -16.36 5.04
C ASP A 356 21.38 -15.31 4.48
N PRO A 357 21.89 -14.19 3.92
CA PRO A 357 21.03 -13.10 3.47
C PRO A 357 20.03 -13.50 2.38
N GLU A 358 20.37 -14.45 1.51
CA GLU A 358 19.47 -14.87 0.42
C GLU A 358 18.34 -15.75 0.93
N GLN A 359 18.67 -16.76 1.75
CA GLN A 359 17.68 -17.64 2.37
C GLN A 359 16.75 -16.87 3.31
N ARG A 360 17.31 -16.01 4.17
CA ARG A 360 16.53 -15.16 5.07
C ARG A 360 15.59 -14.23 4.30
N ARG A 361 16.08 -13.61 3.22
CA ARG A 361 15.24 -12.76 2.37
C ARG A 361 14.07 -13.54 1.77
N ALA A 362 14.28 -14.78 1.34
CA ALA A 362 13.19 -15.61 0.82
C ALA A 362 12.12 -15.88 1.89
N LEU A 363 12.52 -16.18 3.14
CA LEU A 363 11.61 -16.36 4.27
C LEU A 363 10.85 -15.08 4.65
N VAL A 364 11.55 -13.95 4.71
CA VAL A 364 10.93 -12.65 5.01
C VAL A 364 9.97 -12.20 3.91
N GLU A 365 10.32 -12.40 2.64
CA GLU A 365 9.45 -12.03 1.51
C GLU A 365 8.21 -12.93 1.42
N LEU A 366 8.33 -14.21 1.76
CA LEU A 366 7.19 -15.13 1.92
C LEU A 366 6.15 -14.53 2.86
N ARG A 367 6.58 -14.02 4.02
CA ARG A 367 5.71 -13.35 5.00
C ARG A 367 5.16 -12.02 4.49
N ARG A 368 6.02 -11.11 4.02
CA ARG A 368 5.62 -9.74 3.62
C ARG A 368 4.59 -9.72 2.49
N SER A 369 4.66 -10.69 1.58
CA SER A 369 3.76 -10.77 0.43
C SER A 369 2.54 -11.67 0.66
N LEU A 370 2.49 -12.41 1.79
CA LEU A 370 1.54 -13.50 2.00
C LEU A 370 0.09 -13.09 1.77
N TYR A 371 -0.37 -12.05 2.49
CA TYR A 371 -1.75 -11.53 2.39
C TYR A 371 -2.16 -11.27 0.94
N ALA A 372 -1.36 -10.49 0.22
CA ALA A 372 -1.71 -10.10 -1.14
C ALA A 372 -1.71 -11.31 -2.07
N LEU A 373 -0.78 -12.25 -1.90
CA LEU A 373 -0.70 -13.48 -2.69
C LEU A 373 -1.93 -14.36 -2.52
N VAL A 374 -2.32 -14.65 -1.28
CA VAL A 374 -3.48 -15.49 -0.99
C VAL A 374 -4.80 -14.79 -1.39
N ALA A 375 -4.92 -13.49 -1.17
CA ALA A 375 -6.08 -12.71 -1.64
C ALA A 375 -6.17 -12.66 -3.18
N GLY A 376 -5.03 -12.73 -3.87
CA GLY A 376 -4.96 -12.74 -5.33
C GLY A 376 -5.23 -14.09 -5.99
N THR A 377 -5.45 -15.16 -5.21
CA THR A 377 -5.93 -16.47 -5.69
C THR A 377 -7.43 -16.65 -5.55
N ARG A 378 -8.14 -15.66 -4.98
CA ARG A 378 -9.61 -15.69 -4.89
C ARG A 378 -10.24 -15.93 -6.28
N PRO A 379 -11.38 -16.63 -6.36
CA PRO A 379 -12.12 -16.74 -7.60
C PRO A 379 -12.54 -15.37 -8.15
N SER A 380 -12.45 -15.18 -9.47
CA SER A 380 -12.98 -13.96 -10.12
C SER A 380 -14.47 -13.79 -9.81
N GLY A 381 -14.91 -12.54 -9.60
CA GLY A 381 -16.29 -12.26 -9.16
C GLY A 381 -16.49 -12.21 -7.65
N THR A 382 -15.54 -12.73 -6.85
CA THR A 382 -15.66 -12.77 -5.39
C THR A 382 -15.00 -11.56 -4.70
N THR A 383 -15.61 -11.14 -3.60
CA THR A 383 -15.09 -10.13 -2.68
C THR A 383 -14.29 -10.81 -1.58
N THR A 384 -13.07 -10.34 -1.37
CA THR A 384 -12.18 -10.83 -0.30
C THR A 384 -12.43 -10.06 0.99
N LEU A 385 -12.56 -10.79 2.10
CA LEU A 385 -12.72 -10.26 3.44
C LEU A 385 -11.56 -10.77 4.30
N LEU A 386 -10.74 -9.84 4.79
CA LEU A 386 -9.66 -10.13 5.71
C LEU A 386 -10.13 -9.77 7.12
N GLU A 387 -10.27 -10.78 7.97
CA GLU A 387 -10.55 -10.61 9.39
C GLU A 387 -9.27 -10.70 10.21
N ASP A 388 -9.27 -10.03 11.37
CA ASP A 388 -8.17 -9.98 12.33
C ASP A 388 -8.75 -10.03 13.74
N ILE A 389 -8.43 -11.08 14.47
CA ILE A 389 -8.85 -11.26 15.87
C ILE A 389 -7.61 -11.42 16.74
N CYS A 390 -7.75 -11.19 18.04
CA CYS A 390 -6.66 -11.49 18.97
C CYS A 390 -7.22 -12.23 20.19
N VAL A 391 -6.51 -13.24 20.65
CA VAL A 391 -6.83 -14.01 21.86
C VAL A 391 -5.63 -14.04 22.79
N PRO A 392 -5.84 -14.22 24.10
CA PRO A 392 -4.75 -14.55 25.02
C PRO A 392 -3.94 -15.74 24.50
N LEU A 393 -2.62 -15.73 24.72
CA LEU A 393 -1.70 -16.69 24.12
C LEU A 393 -2.04 -18.14 24.53
N GLU A 394 -2.44 -18.33 25.78
CA GLU A 394 -2.88 -19.62 26.33
C GLU A 394 -4.17 -20.16 25.67
N LYS A 395 -4.87 -19.32 24.89
CA LYS A 395 -6.06 -19.68 24.10
C LYS A 395 -5.80 -19.75 22.60
N PHE A 396 -4.58 -19.52 22.14
CA PHE A 396 -4.24 -19.42 20.73
C PHE A 396 -4.54 -20.72 19.97
N ALA A 397 -4.01 -21.86 20.43
CA ALA A 397 -4.26 -23.16 19.80
C ALA A 397 -5.75 -23.55 19.82
N GLU A 398 -6.44 -23.31 20.94
CA GLU A 398 -7.88 -23.54 21.09
C GLU A 398 -8.71 -22.69 20.11
N MET A 399 -8.24 -21.49 19.77
CA MET A 399 -8.89 -20.61 18.80
C MET A 399 -8.65 -21.07 17.37
N CYS A 400 -7.43 -21.50 17.02
CA CYS A 400 -7.12 -22.06 15.70
C CYS A 400 -7.99 -23.29 15.38
N GLU A 401 -8.13 -24.22 16.32
CA GLU A 401 -9.01 -25.38 16.17
C GLU A 401 -10.49 -24.94 16.00
N ALA A 402 -10.94 -23.97 16.80
CA ALA A 402 -12.31 -23.46 16.70
C ALA A 402 -12.59 -22.76 15.35
N LEU A 403 -11.59 -22.15 14.71
CA LEU A 403 -11.73 -21.53 13.39
C LEU A 403 -11.96 -22.58 12.31
N ASP A 404 -11.21 -23.68 12.28
CA ASP A 404 -11.41 -24.78 11.33
C ASP A 404 -12.83 -25.37 11.44
N GLU A 405 -13.32 -25.55 12.67
CA GLU A 405 -14.70 -25.96 12.92
C GLU A 405 -15.71 -24.92 12.41
N LEU A 406 -15.45 -23.62 12.64
CA LEU A 406 -16.33 -22.54 12.20
C LEU A 406 -16.41 -22.46 10.68
N PHE A 407 -15.28 -22.59 9.97
CA PHE A 407 -15.25 -22.59 8.51
C PHE A 407 -16.09 -23.74 7.96
N THR A 408 -15.82 -24.96 8.42
CA THR A 408 -16.54 -26.16 8.00
C THR A 408 -18.05 -26.05 8.27
N ARG A 409 -18.44 -25.65 9.48
CA ARG A 409 -19.85 -25.51 9.88
C ARG A 409 -20.61 -24.43 9.11
N ASN A 410 -19.91 -23.43 8.57
CA ASN A 410 -20.50 -22.37 7.77
C ASN A 410 -20.38 -22.63 6.26
N GLY A 411 -19.84 -23.78 5.85
CA GLY A 411 -19.76 -24.15 4.43
C GLY A 411 -18.61 -23.48 3.69
N TYR A 412 -17.52 -23.18 4.40
CA TYR A 412 -16.23 -22.86 3.81
C TYR A 412 -15.32 -24.09 3.87
N ASP A 413 -14.56 -24.34 2.80
CA ASP A 413 -13.50 -25.35 2.78
C ASP A 413 -12.25 -24.75 3.43
N ILE A 414 -11.69 -25.44 4.43
CA ILE A 414 -10.47 -25.01 5.12
C ILE A 414 -9.29 -24.84 4.15
N LEU A 415 -9.27 -25.60 3.04
CA LEU A 415 -8.24 -25.50 2.02
C LEU A 415 -8.39 -24.25 1.14
N GLU A 416 -9.50 -23.52 1.27
CA GLU A 416 -9.80 -22.28 0.56
C GLU A 416 -9.83 -21.05 1.49
N VAL A 417 -9.62 -21.22 2.80
CA VAL A 417 -9.60 -20.14 3.80
C VAL A 417 -8.21 -20.06 4.45
N PRO A 418 -7.28 -19.28 3.87
CA PRO A 418 -5.95 -19.08 4.43
C PRO A 418 -6.02 -18.45 5.82
N ILE A 419 -5.33 -19.07 6.78
CA ILE A 419 -5.04 -18.54 8.11
C ILE A 419 -3.55 -18.19 8.20
N PHE A 420 -3.26 -16.99 8.71
CA PHE A 420 -1.92 -16.60 9.11
C PHE A 420 -1.99 -15.73 10.36
N ALA A 421 -0.95 -15.73 11.20
CA ALA A 421 -1.02 -15.05 12.49
C ALA A 421 0.31 -14.43 12.89
N HIS A 422 0.25 -13.26 13.53
CA HIS A 422 1.30 -12.79 14.43
C HIS A 422 1.17 -13.60 15.73
N ALA A 423 1.60 -14.86 15.66
CA ALA A 423 1.37 -15.88 16.67
C ALA A 423 1.93 -15.48 18.04
N ARG A 424 3.08 -14.78 18.07
CA ARG A 424 3.65 -14.21 19.30
C ARG A 424 2.65 -13.37 20.09
N ASP A 425 1.78 -12.62 19.41
CA ASP A 425 0.82 -11.70 20.02
C ASP A 425 -0.60 -12.30 20.13
N GLY A 426 -0.79 -13.58 19.78
CA GLY A 426 -2.10 -14.21 19.72
C GLY A 426 -3.04 -13.61 18.67
N ASN A 427 -2.51 -12.85 17.70
CA ASN A 427 -3.26 -12.15 16.67
C ASN A 427 -3.41 -13.05 15.43
N ILE A 428 -4.63 -13.46 15.12
CA ILE A 428 -4.96 -14.37 14.00
C ILE A 428 -5.65 -13.60 12.88
N HIS A 429 -5.20 -13.84 11.65
CA HIS A 429 -5.83 -13.36 10.43
C HIS A 429 -6.36 -14.53 9.61
N PHE A 430 -7.50 -14.34 8.96
CA PHE A 430 -8.00 -15.29 7.97
C PHE A 430 -8.76 -14.59 6.86
N LEU A 431 -8.83 -15.24 5.69
CA LEU A 431 -9.34 -14.63 4.48
C LEU A 431 -10.52 -15.39 3.89
N LEU A 432 -11.69 -14.77 3.93
CA LEU A 432 -12.89 -15.30 3.29
C LEU A 432 -13.04 -14.72 1.88
N SER A 433 -13.59 -15.50 0.97
CA SER A 433 -14.00 -15.04 -0.36
C SER A 433 -15.48 -15.28 -0.55
N GLU A 434 -16.24 -14.23 -0.86
CA GLU A 434 -17.69 -14.31 -0.95
C GLU A 434 -18.30 -13.71 -2.21
N ARG A 435 -19.47 -14.22 -2.57
CA ARG A 435 -20.34 -13.66 -3.62
C ARG A 435 -21.49 -12.89 -3.00
N PHE A 436 -21.32 -11.57 -2.90
CA PHE A 436 -22.36 -10.68 -2.38
C PHE A 436 -23.41 -10.29 -3.41
N ASP A 437 -23.25 -10.70 -4.67
CA ASP A 437 -24.30 -10.64 -5.68
C ASP A 437 -25.30 -11.80 -5.57
N GLU A 438 -25.05 -12.76 -4.68
CA GLU A 438 -25.91 -13.89 -4.40
C GLU A 438 -26.46 -13.83 -2.96
N PRO A 439 -27.78 -13.97 -2.73
CA PRO A 439 -28.36 -13.95 -1.38
C PRO A 439 -27.76 -14.99 -0.41
N ALA A 440 -27.32 -16.14 -0.93
CA ALA A 440 -26.71 -17.19 -0.14
C ALA A 440 -25.37 -16.77 0.48
N GLY A 441 -24.53 -16.04 -0.27
CA GLY A 441 -23.25 -15.54 0.22
C GLY A 441 -23.43 -14.54 1.37
N LEU A 442 -24.38 -13.62 1.24
CA LEU A 442 -24.70 -12.67 2.31
C LEU A 442 -25.19 -13.36 3.59
N LEU A 443 -26.07 -14.36 3.46
CA LEU A 443 -26.60 -15.12 4.60
C LEU A 443 -25.51 -15.95 5.29
N ARG A 444 -24.62 -16.58 4.52
CA ARG A 444 -23.47 -17.33 5.03
C ARG A 444 -22.53 -16.42 5.80
N TYR A 445 -22.16 -15.27 5.23
CA TYR A 445 -21.31 -14.27 5.90
C TYR A 445 -21.94 -13.76 7.20
N ARG A 446 -23.22 -13.36 7.19
CA ARG A 446 -23.96 -12.94 8.40
C ARG A 446 -23.91 -14.00 9.50
N LYS A 447 -24.13 -15.28 9.16
CA LYS A 447 -24.08 -16.38 10.12
C LYS A 447 -22.66 -16.56 10.67
N PHE A 448 -21.67 -16.57 9.77
CA PHE A 448 -20.26 -16.70 10.13
C PHE A 448 -19.81 -15.61 11.11
N CYS A 449 -20.09 -14.32 10.83
CA CYS A 449 -19.71 -13.21 11.72
C CYS A 449 -20.29 -13.39 13.13
N ARG A 450 -21.56 -13.78 13.25
CA ARG A 450 -22.20 -14.03 14.55
C ARG A 450 -21.56 -15.19 15.31
N ASP A 451 -21.23 -16.27 14.61
CA ASP A 451 -20.60 -17.44 15.22
C ASP A 451 -19.15 -17.13 15.64
N LEU A 452 -18.40 -16.41 14.80
CA LEU A 452 -17.05 -15.91 15.10
C LEU A 452 -17.03 -15.05 16.37
N VAL A 453 -17.90 -14.03 16.43
CA VAL A 453 -17.98 -13.13 17.59
C VAL A 453 -18.16 -13.91 18.89
N ARG A 454 -19.04 -14.92 18.90
CA ARG A 454 -19.23 -15.76 20.09
C ARG A 454 -17.98 -16.56 20.46
N GLN A 455 -17.28 -17.14 19.48
CA GLN A 455 -16.10 -17.96 19.76
C GLN A 455 -14.92 -17.14 20.29
N VAL A 456 -14.71 -15.93 19.76
CA VAL A 456 -13.65 -15.02 20.20
C VAL A 456 -13.92 -14.53 21.63
N LEU A 457 -15.13 -13.99 21.88
CA LEU A 457 -15.47 -13.44 23.18
C LEU A 457 -15.51 -14.50 24.28
N ARG A 458 -15.94 -15.73 23.97
CA ARG A 458 -15.92 -16.86 24.92
C ARG A 458 -14.51 -17.21 25.39
N ARG A 459 -13.49 -16.96 24.56
CA ARG A 459 -12.07 -17.16 24.89
C ARG A 459 -11.39 -15.93 25.48
N GLY A 460 -12.17 -14.89 25.79
CA GLY A 460 -11.63 -13.63 26.33
C GLY A 460 -10.87 -12.79 25.31
N GLY A 461 -10.98 -13.10 24.02
CA GLY A 461 -10.32 -12.36 22.95
C GLY A 461 -11.01 -11.05 22.57
N VAL A 462 -10.45 -10.39 21.56
CA VAL A 462 -10.94 -9.15 20.96
C VAL A 462 -11.18 -9.34 19.46
N LEU A 463 -12.20 -8.64 18.95
CA LEU A 463 -12.71 -8.82 17.58
C LEU A 463 -11.89 -8.09 16.52
N LYS A 464 -11.03 -7.13 16.92
CA LYS A 464 -10.09 -6.41 16.06
C LYS A 464 -8.79 -6.14 16.79
N ALA A 465 -7.70 -6.60 16.19
CA ALA A 465 -6.37 -6.53 16.77
C ALA A 465 -5.60 -5.32 16.23
N GLU A 466 -5.64 -5.09 14.92
CA GLU A 466 -4.80 -4.07 14.25
C GLU A 466 -5.52 -3.26 13.16
N HIS A 467 -6.59 -3.79 12.56
CA HIS A 467 -7.23 -3.18 11.41
C HIS A 467 -8.29 -2.13 11.75
N GLY A 468 -8.57 -1.91 13.04
CA GLY A 468 -9.62 -1.02 13.52
C GLY A 468 -11.01 -1.67 13.51
N THR A 469 -11.93 -1.06 14.25
CA THR A 469 -13.34 -1.47 14.33
C THR A 469 -14.05 -1.30 12.99
N GLY A 470 -13.83 -0.15 12.36
CA GLY A 470 -14.51 0.26 11.15
C GLY A 470 -16.02 0.16 11.24
N ARG A 471 -16.63 -0.16 10.09
CA ARG A 471 -18.03 -0.59 9.95
C ARG A 471 -18.18 -2.10 10.20
N ALA A 472 -17.11 -2.85 9.90
CA ALA A 472 -17.08 -4.32 9.96
C ALA A 472 -17.45 -4.87 11.34
N MET A 473 -16.99 -4.23 12.43
CA MET A 473 -17.24 -4.72 13.80
C MET A 473 -17.97 -3.73 14.71
N ALA A 474 -18.37 -2.55 14.20
CA ALA A 474 -19.09 -1.55 14.99
C ALA A 474 -20.36 -2.10 15.68
N PRO A 475 -21.20 -2.94 15.03
CA PRO A 475 -22.39 -3.53 15.67
C PRO A 475 -22.09 -4.45 16.86
N PHE A 476 -20.86 -4.96 16.97
CA PHE A 476 -20.46 -5.91 18.01
C PHE A 476 -19.70 -5.25 19.16
N LEU A 477 -19.49 -3.93 19.12
CA LEU A 477 -18.72 -3.19 20.12
C LEU A 477 -19.28 -3.39 21.53
N GLN A 478 -20.60 -3.26 21.69
CA GLN A 478 -21.27 -3.47 22.97
C GLN A 478 -21.11 -4.91 23.49
N GLN A 479 -21.08 -5.91 22.61
CA GLN A 479 -20.91 -7.31 23.02
C GLN A 479 -19.50 -7.57 23.59
N GLN A 480 -18.47 -6.89 23.07
CA GLN A 480 -17.10 -7.02 23.59
C GLN A 480 -16.90 -6.25 24.90
N TYR A 481 -17.44 -5.03 24.98
CA TYR A 481 -17.16 -4.09 26.07
C TYR A 481 -18.18 -4.13 27.20
N GLY A 482 -19.37 -4.68 26.97
CA GLY A 482 -20.49 -4.57 27.90
C GLY A 482 -21.07 -3.16 27.96
N ASP A 483 -22.19 -3.02 28.67
CA ASP A 483 -22.99 -1.79 28.67
C ASP A 483 -22.22 -0.57 29.20
N GLU A 484 -21.52 -0.73 30.33
CA GLU A 484 -20.81 0.38 30.99
C GLU A 484 -19.75 1.02 30.09
N LEU A 485 -18.84 0.21 29.53
CA LEU A 485 -17.75 0.73 28.69
C LEU A 485 -18.27 1.20 27.32
N TYR A 486 -19.30 0.56 26.78
CA TYR A 486 -19.96 1.02 25.56
C TYR A 486 -20.61 2.39 25.75
N ASP A 487 -21.33 2.61 26.85
CA ASP A 487 -21.93 3.90 27.19
C ASP A 487 -20.88 4.99 27.34
N VAL A 488 -19.74 4.68 27.99
CA VAL A 488 -18.61 5.61 28.08
C VAL A 488 -18.09 5.98 26.68
N MET A 489 -17.96 5.03 25.76
CA MET A 489 -17.53 5.32 24.38
C MET A 489 -18.56 6.17 23.62
N ARG A 490 -19.86 5.92 23.78
CA ARG A 490 -20.93 6.77 23.21
C ARG A 490 -20.84 8.20 23.76
N GLU A 491 -20.61 8.36 25.06
CA GLU A 491 -20.43 9.67 25.69
C GLU A 491 -19.16 10.38 25.17
N ILE A 492 -18.04 9.67 25.00
CA ILE A 492 -16.83 10.22 24.36
C ILE A 492 -17.18 10.74 22.96
N LYS A 493 -17.80 9.92 22.12
CA LYS A 493 -18.22 10.33 20.77
C LYS A 493 -19.09 11.59 20.80
N HIS A 494 -20.07 11.64 21.70
CA HIS A 494 -20.96 12.80 21.84
C HIS A 494 -20.25 14.07 22.33
N LEU A 495 -19.23 13.94 23.20
CA LEU A 495 -18.45 15.06 23.69
C LEU A 495 -17.59 15.70 22.60
N PHE A 496 -16.95 14.88 21.75
CA PHE A 496 -16.14 15.35 20.64
C PHE A 496 -16.99 15.84 19.46
N ASP A 497 -18.01 15.09 19.09
CA ASP A 497 -18.83 15.32 17.90
C ASP A 497 -20.33 15.34 18.25
N PRO A 498 -20.81 16.41 18.90
CA PRO A 498 -22.22 16.54 19.27
C PRO A 498 -23.15 16.67 18.06
N ALA A 499 -22.61 16.98 16.87
CA ALA A 499 -23.37 17.07 15.62
C ALA A 499 -23.50 15.71 14.90
N GLY A 500 -22.71 14.70 15.29
CA GLY A 500 -22.72 13.37 14.68
C GLY A 500 -22.22 13.36 13.24
N VAL A 501 -21.30 14.26 12.87
CA VAL A 501 -20.82 14.42 11.48
C VAL A 501 -19.50 13.73 11.19
N MET A 502 -18.72 13.36 12.21
CA MET A 502 -17.39 12.78 12.04
C MET A 502 -17.49 11.28 11.80
N ASN A 503 -17.31 10.87 10.54
CA ASN A 503 -17.24 9.49 10.06
C ASN A 503 -18.39 8.57 10.57
N PRO A 504 -19.66 8.85 10.24
CA PRO A 504 -20.80 8.10 10.77
C PRO A 504 -20.81 6.64 10.30
N GLY A 505 -21.29 5.75 11.18
CA GLY A 505 -21.33 4.29 10.99
C GLY A 505 -20.01 3.58 11.32
N VAL A 506 -18.95 4.32 11.66
CA VAL A 506 -17.64 3.80 12.04
C VAL A 506 -17.48 3.85 13.56
N ILE A 507 -17.00 2.75 14.16
CA ILE A 507 -16.88 2.50 15.62
C ILE A 507 -18.23 2.48 16.34
N ILE A 508 -18.97 3.58 16.33
CA ILE A 508 -20.29 3.71 16.95
C ILE A 508 -21.35 3.71 15.86
N THR A 509 -22.26 2.74 15.95
CA THR A 509 -23.48 2.68 15.14
C THR A 509 -24.65 2.21 16.00
N ASP A 510 -25.85 2.66 15.64
CA ASP A 510 -27.11 2.13 16.17
C ASP A 510 -27.72 1.07 15.22
N ASP A 511 -27.10 0.83 14.06
CA ASP A 511 -27.54 -0.16 13.08
C ASP A 511 -26.90 -1.54 13.35
N PRO A 512 -27.67 -2.57 13.75
CA PRO A 512 -27.13 -3.90 14.04
C PRO A 512 -26.61 -4.64 12.79
N ASP A 513 -26.98 -4.18 11.59
CA ASP A 513 -26.62 -4.77 10.31
C ASP A 513 -25.60 -3.89 9.53
N GLU A 514 -25.01 -2.85 10.13
CA GLU A 514 -24.01 -1.97 9.47
C GLU A 514 -22.92 -2.75 8.72
N HIS A 515 -22.39 -3.81 9.35
CA HIS A 515 -21.35 -4.70 8.81
C HIS A 515 -21.78 -5.49 7.55
N LEU A 516 -23.06 -5.48 7.20
CA LEU A 516 -23.64 -6.20 6.05
C LEU A 516 -24.15 -5.23 4.96
N GLN A 517 -24.05 -3.93 5.20
CA GLN A 517 -24.47 -2.91 4.27
C GLN A 517 -23.30 -2.48 3.38
N HIS A 518 -23.65 -1.93 2.21
CA HIS A 518 -22.67 -1.32 1.31
C HIS A 518 -21.51 -2.25 0.92
N LEU A 519 -21.73 -3.56 0.85
CA LEU A 519 -20.70 -4.51 0.46
C LEU A 519 -20.30 -4.33 -1.01
N LYS A 520 -19.00 -4.34 -1.28
CA LYS A 520 -18.43 -4.29 -2.62
C LYS A 520 -18.85 -5.51 -3.43
N LEU A 521 -19.21 -5.25 -4.68
CA LEU A 521 -19.22 -6.27 -5.72
C LEU A 521 -17.91 -6.20 -6.50
N MET A 522 -17.39 -7.35 -6.91
CA MET A 522 -16.11 -7.45 -7.61
C MET A 522 -16.31 -8.03 -9.02
N PRO A 523 -17.01 -7.31 -9.93
CA PRO A 523 -17.30 -7.83 -11.26
C PRO A 523 -16.00 -8.19 -11.99
N THR A 524 -16.05 -9.27 -12.77
CA THR A 524 -14.92 -9.69 -13.61
C THR A 524 -14.59 -8.61 -14.64
N ILE A 525 -13.32 -8.22 -14.69
CA ILE A 525 -12.79 -7.24 -15.64
C ILE A 525 -11.64 -7.86 -16.47
N GLU A 526 -10.81 -7.03 -17.08
CA GLU A 526 -9.72 -7.51 -17.93
C GLU A 526 -8.70 -8.37 -17.15
N PRO A 527 -8.22 -9.49 -17.75
CA PRO A 527 -7.40 -10.48 -17.05
C PRO A 527 -6.07 -9.93 -16.52
N GLU A 528 -5.54 -8.86 -17.13
CA GLU A 528 -4.33 -8.17 -16.69
C GLU A 528 -4.46 -7.56 -15.29
N VAL A 529 -5.69 -7.25 -14.85
CA VAL A 529 -5.97 -6.51 -13.62
C VAL A 529 -7.06 -7.13 -12.73
N ASP A 530 -7.79 -8.15 -13.20
CA ASP A 530 -8.91 -8.75 -12.46
C ASP A 530 -8.51 -9.32 -11.09
N ARG A 531 -7.28 -9.82 -10.98
CA ARG A 531 -6.71 -10.32 -9.71
C ARG A 531 -6.50 -9.22 -8.66
N CYS A 532 -6.61 -7.94 -9.02
CA CYS A 532 -6.44 -6.82 -8.09
C CYS A 532 -7.45 -6.87 -6.94
N ILE A 533 -6.93 -6.75 -5.72
CA ILE A 533 -7.66 -6.73 -4.44
C ILE A 533 -7.86 -5.30 -3.90
N GLU A 534 -7.59 -4.27 -4.69
CA GLU A 534 -7.80 -2.85 -4.32
C GLU A 534 -6.98 -2.33 -3.11
N CYS A 535 -5.89 -3.01 -2.74
CA CYS A 535 -5.08 -2.65 -1.56
C CYS A 535 -4.37 -1.28 -1.63
N GLY A 536 -4.20 -0.71 -2.83
CA GLY A 536 -3.60 0.62 -3.02
C GLY A 536 -2.07 0.68 -2.96
N PHE A 537 -1.38 -0.46 -2.84
CA PHE A 537 0.09 -0.54 -2.75
C PHE A 537 0.79 0.08 -3.96
N CYS A 538 0.17 -0.05 -5.14
CA CYS A 538 0.67 0.48 -6.40
C CYS A 538 0.61 2.01 -6.52
N GLU A 539 -0.14 2.71 -5.66
CA GLU A 539 -0.39 4.14 -5.81
C GLU A 539 0.83 5.01 -5.52
N SER A 540 1.58 4.68 -4.46
CA SER A 540 2.71 5.51 -4.02
C SER A 540 3.84 5.55 -5.05
N GLY A 541 4.02 4.50 -5.84
CA GLY A 541 5.02 4.43 -6.91
C GLY A 541 4.57 5.04 -8.25
N CYS A 542 3.32 5.47 -8.38
CA CYS A 542 2.76 5.90 -9.66
C CYS A 542 3.16 7.35 -10.00
N PRO A 543 3.72 7.62 -11.20
CA PRO A 543 4.05 8.99 -11.61
C PRO A 543 2.85 9.93 -11.75
N SER A 544 1.64 9.42 -12.00
CA SER A 544 0.43 10.24 -12.16
C SER A 544 -0.35 10.45 -10.87
N ARG A 545 0.13 9.97 -9.71
CA ARG A 545 -0.60 9.98 -8.42
C ARG A 545 -0.99 11.38 -7.91
N ASP A 546 -0.24 12.40 -8.32
CA ASP A 546 -0.44 13.80 -7.94
C ASP A 546 -0.90 14.64 -9.15
N LEU A 547 -1.35 13.99 -10.23
CA LEU A 547 -1.80 14.62 -11.48
C LEU A 547 -3.23 14.19 -11.84
N THR A 548 -3.48 12.90 -11.91
CA THR A 548 -4.75 12.27 -12.33
C THR A 548 -4.96 10.98 -11.52
N LEU A 549 -5.40 9.89 -12.16
CA LEU A 549 -5.66 8.61 -11.52
C LEU A 549 -4.37 7.84 -11.23
N THR A 550 -4.37 7.09 -10.14
CA THR A 550 -3.38 6.07 -9.77
C THR A 550 -3.71 4.72 -10.42
N PRO A 551 -2.87 3.68 -10.28
CA PRO A 551 -3.15 2.38 -10.89
C PRO A 551 -4.35 1.67 -10.24
N ARG A 552 -4.53 1.77 -8.91
CA ARG A 552 -5.74 1.26 -8.25
C ARG A 552 -6.98 1.97 -8.77
N GLU A 553 -6.96 3.30 -8.81
CA GLU A 553 -8.10 4.11 -9.27
C GLU A 553 -8.52 3.77 -10.71
N ARG A 554 -7.57 3.50 -11.61
CA ARG A 554 -7.88 2.99 -12.97
C ARG A 554 -8.59 1.63 -12.93
N ILE A 555 -8.13 0.72 -12.07
CA ILE A 555 -8.70 -0.63 -11.97
C ILE A 555 -10.11 -0.58 -11.37
N VAL A 556 -10.33 0.16 -10.28
CA VAL A 556 -11.66 0.26 -9.67
C VAL A 556 -12.65 0.96 -10.59
N LEU A 557 -12.21 1.93 -11.41
CA LEU A 557 -13.08 2.51 -12.45
C LEU A 557 -13.49 1.49 -13.52
N ARG A 558 -12.61 0.55 -13.92
CA ARG A 558 -13.04 -0.57 -14.80
C ARG A 558 -14.13 -1.41 -14.12
N ARG A 559 -13.99 -1.70 -12.82
CA ARG A 559 -15.02 -2.43 -12.07
C ARG A 559 -16.32 -1.64 -11.96
N GLU A 560 -16.26 -0.35 -11.69
CA GLU A 560 -17.44 0.53 -11.62
C GLU A 560 -18.17 0.60 -12.97
N LEU A 561 -17.43 0.72 -14.08
CA LEU A 561 -18.01 0.68 -15.43
C LEU A 561 -18.63 -0.69 -15.76
N ALA A 562 -18.00 -1.79 -15.35
CA ALA A 562 -18.52 -3.14 -15.56
C ALA A 562 -19.78 -3.39 -14.71
N GLY A 563 -19.74 -3.06 -13.41
CA GLY A 563 -20.84 -3.26 -12.47
C GLY A 563 -22.05 -2.36 -12.72
N ARG A 564 -21.85 -1.20 -13.36
CA ARG A 564 -22.91 -0.22 -13.67
C ARG A 564 -23.12 -0.02 -15.16
N ALA A 565 -22.78 -1.00 -15.99
CA ALA A 565 -22.87 -0.91 -17.46
C ALA A 565 -24.27 -0.54 -17.98
N SER A 566 -25.34 -0.86 -17.22
CA SER A 566 -26.71 -0.48 -17.55
C SER A 566 -27.02 1.01 -17.34
N ASP A 567 -26.27 1.72 -16.47
CA ASP A 567 -26.41 3.15 -16.25
C ASP A 567 -25.65 3.95 -17.33
N ARG A 568 -26.31 4.12 -18.48
CA ARG A 568 -25.74 4.84 -19.63
C ARG A 568 -25.34 6.28 -19.32
N ARG A 569 -25.99 6.94 -18.34
CA ARG A 569 -25.67 8.33 -17.97
C ARG A 569 -24.37 8.39 -17.19
N LEU A 570 -24.22 7.51 -16.19
CA LEU A 570 -22.99 7.38 -15.41
C LEU A 570 -21.82 6.99 -16.31
N VAL A 571 -21.98 5.96 -17.14
CA VAL A 571 -20.94 5.50 -18.07
C VAL A 571 -20.50 6.65 -18.97
N LYS A 572 -21.44 7.39 -19.57
CA LYS A 572 -21.11 8.55 -20.39
C LYS A 572 -20.32 9.61 -19.62
N ALA A 573 -20.76 9.98 -18.42
CA ALA A 573 -20.10 10.99 -17.59
C ALA A 573 -18.67 10.58 -17.20
N VAL A 574 -18.42 9.29 -16.93
CA VAL A 574 -17.05 8.80 -16.68
C VAL A 574 -16.21 8.85 -17.96
N MET A 575 -16.78 8.41 -19.09
CA MET A 575 -16.07 8.34 -20.37
C MET A 575 -15.73 9.71 -20.98
N GLU A 576 -16.35 10.80 -20.53
CA GLU A 576 -15.97 12.17 -20.91
C GLU A 576 -14.54 12.53 -20.44
N ASP A 577 -14.15 12.08 -19.23
CA ASP A 577 -12.83 12.36 -18.64
C ASP A 577 -11.84 11.17 -18.77
N TYR A 578 -12.35 9.95 -18.94
CA TYR A 578 -11.56 8.70 -18.89
C TYR A 578 -10.35 8.67 -19.84
N PRO A 579 -10.42 9.12 -21.12
CA PRO A 579 -9.28 9.09 -22.03
C PRO A 579 -8.05 9.81 -21.46
N TYR A 580 -8.23 11.03 -20.95
CA TYR A 580 -7.14 11.81 -20.36
C TYR A 580 -6.71 11.23 -19.00
N GLU A 581 -7.67 11.05 -18.10
CA GLU A 581 -7.43 10.69 -16.69
C GLU A 581 -6.84 9.28 -16.53
N ALA A 582 -7.30 8.31 -17.32
CA ALA A 582 -6.92 6.90 -17.18
C ALA A 582 -5.89 6.45 -18.24
N VAL A 583 -6.03 6.88 -19.50
CA VAL A 583 -5.27 6.33 -20.62
C VAL A 583 -4.04 7.18 -20.95
N GLU A 584 -4.20 8.48 -21.23
CA GLU A 584 -3.14 9.35 -21.72
C GLU A 584 -2.07 9.64 -20.66
N THR A 585 -2.51 9.93 -19.44
CA THR A 585 -1.63 10.29 -18.31
C THR A 585 -0.83 9.12 -17.73
N CYS A 586 -1.18 7.88 -18.10
CA CYS A 586 -0.36 6.72 -17.74
C CYS A 586 0.95 6.71 -18.54
N SER A 587 2.08 6.76 -17.84
CA SER A 587 3.41 6.68 -18.46
C SER A 587 3.73 5.32 -19.08
N THR A 588 2.90 4.29 -18.80
CA THR A 588 3.10 2.89 -19.18
C THR A 588 4.44 2.28 -18.71
N GLY A 589 5.09 2.88 -17.70
CA GLY A 589 6.43 2.50 -17.23
C GLY A 589 6.49 1.26 -16.34
N GLY A 590 5.37 0.65 -15.96
CA GLY A 590 5.35 -0.60 -15.17
C GLY A 590 5.70 -0.47 -13.68
N MET A 591 5.91 0.74 -13.16
CA MET A 591 6.22 0.96 -11.73
C MET A 591 5.17 0.38 -10.77
N CYS A 592 3.92 0.31 -11.20
CA CYS A 592 2.84 -0.32 -10.44
C CYS A 592 3.07 -1.82 -10.19
N ALA A 593 3.68 -2.54 -11.15
CA ALA A 593 3.97 -3.97 -11.01
C ALA A 593 5.09 -4.23 -10.00
N VAL A 594 6.06 -3.30 -9.89
CA VAL A 594 7.16 -3.39 -8.91
C VAL A 594 6.62 -3.21 -7.48
N ALA A 595 5.65 -2.32 -7.29
CA ALA A 595 5.06 -2.07 -5.98
C ALA A 595 3.92 -3.05 -5.63
N CYS A 596 3.32 -3.71 -6.62
CA CYS A 596 2.22 -4.65 -6.42
C CYS A 596 2.75 -6.03 -6.04
N PRO A 597 2.40 -6.60 -4.87
CA PRO A 597 2.84 -7.95 -4.50
C PRO A 597 2.34 -9.05 -5.45
N LEU A 598 1.26 -8.78 -6.20
CA LEU A 598 0.72 -9.66 -7.22
C LEU A 598 1.36 -9.48 -8.60
N GLY A 599 2.29 -8.54 -8.76
CA GLY A 599 2.93 -8.21 -10.04
C GLY A 599 1.98 -7.58 -11.06
N ILE A 600 0.83 -7.05 -10.64
CA ILE A 600 -0.17 -6.47 -11.55
C ILE A 600 0.40 -5.22 -12.22
N ASN A 601 0.37 -5.24 -13.55
CA ASN A 601 0.89 -4.17 -14.38
C ASN A 601 -0.25 -3.44 -15.10
N THR A 602 -0.75 -2.35 -14.52
CA THR A 602 -1.77 -1.50 -15.16
C THR A 602 -1.28 -0.88 -16.48
N ALA A 603 0.04 -0.84 -16.73
CA ALA A 603 0.53 -0.44 -18.04
C ALA A 603 0.08 -1.39 -19.16
N ASP A 604 -0.08 -2.68 -18.89
CA ASP A 604 -0.53 -3.64 -19.89
C ASP A 604 -2.02 -3.42 -20.23
N LEU A 605 -2.86 -3.13 -19.23
CA LEU A 605 -4.24 -2.67 -19.44
C LEU A 605 -4.28 -1.40 -20.32
N VAL A 606 -3.50 -0.37 -19.99
CA VAL A 606 -3.49 0.88 -20.76
C VAL A 606 -2.98 0.65 -22.19
N ARG A 607 -1.97 -0.20 -22.39
CA ARG A 607 -1.45 -0.52 -23.73
C ARG A 607 -2.51 -1.25 -24.56
N ARG A 608 -3.29 -2.14 -23.95
CA ARG A 608 -4.45 -2.77 -24.58
C ARG A 608 -5.47 -1.72 -25.02
N GLN A 609 -5.88 -0.83 -24.12
CA GLN A 609 -6.84 0.24 -24.45
C GLN A 609 -6.32 1.15 -25.57
N ARG A 610 -5.06 1.59 -25.49
CA ARG A 610 -4.43 2.39 -26.55
C ARG A 610 -4.44 1.66 -27.89
N ALA A 611 -4.22 0.34 -27.90
CA ALA A 611 -4.22 -0.48 -29.11
C ALA A 611 -5.63 -0.66 -29.70
N GLU A 612 -6.66 -0.78 -28.86
CA GLU A 612 -8.07 -0.83 -29.25
C GLU A 612 -8.51 0.51 -29.89
N ASP A 613 -7.99 1.63 -29.41
CA ASP A 613 -8.29 2.98 -29.94
C ASP A 613 -7.40 3.41 -31.12
N GLN A 614 -6.46 2.57 -31.58
CA GLN A 614 -5.54 2.93 -32.67
C GLN A 614 -6.18 2.78 -34.07
N ASP A 615 -6.56 3.92 -34.67
CA ASP A 615 -7.00 4.00 -36.07
C ASP A 615 -6.22 5.03 -36.93
N GLY A 616 -6.23 4.82 -38.24
CA GLY A 616 -5.88 5.85 -39.23
C GLY A 616 -4.38 6.03 -39.58
N VAL A 617 -4.03 7.27 -39.93
CA VAL A 617 -2.77 7.67 -40.60
C VAL A 617 -1.56 7.61 -39.66
N GLU A 618 -1.75 7.91 -38.37
CA GLU A 618 -0.68 7.90 -37.37
C GLU A 618 -0.08 6.50 -37.19
N LYS A 619 -0.92 5.48 -37.05
CA LYS A 619 -0.51 4.06 -36.99
C LYS A 619 0.34 3.67 -38.20
N SER A 620 -0.08 4.07 -39.40
CA SER A 620 0.66 3.82 -40.64
C SER A 620 2.03 4.51 -40.65
N ALA A 621 2.08 5.78 -40.23
CA ALA A 621 3.32 6.55 -40.14
C ALA A 621 4.32 5.92 -39.15
N TRP A 622 3.86 5.50 -37.97
CA TRP A 622 4.72 4.85 -36.97
C TRP A 622 5.16 3.45 -37.38
N ASN A 623 4.32 2.69 -38.09
CA ASN A 623 4.71 1.40 -38.67
C ASN A 623 5.79 1.59 -39.74
N GLN A 624 5.65 2.63 -40.57
CA GLN A 624 6.68 2.97 -41.56
C GLN A 624 7.97 3.45 -40.89
N ALA A 625 7.88 4.26 -39.82
CA ALA A 625 9.01 4.68 -39.02
C ALA A 625 9.74 3.48 -38.41
N ALA A 626 9.03 2.41 -38.01
CA ALA A 626 9.67 1.18 -37.57
C ALA A 626 10.49 0.53 -38.70
N LYS A 627 9.95 0.45 -39.92
CA LYS A 627 10.67 -0.10 -41.08
C LYS A 627 11.92 0.73 -41.41
N THR A 628 11.88 2.05 -41.27
CA THR A 628 12.96 2.98 -41.64
C THR A 628 13.64 3.67 -40.45
N TRP A 629 13.64 3.06 -39.26
CA TRP A 629 14.05 3.71 -38.00
C TRP A 629 15.42 4.41 -38.01
N GLY A 630 16.39 3.84 -38.73
CA GLY A 630 17.72 4.45 -38.86
C GLY A 630 17.74 5.74 -39.68
N LEU A 631 16.76 5.95 -40.57
CA LEU A 631 16.55 7.22 -41.26
C LEU A 631 15.76 8.18 -40.37
N ALA A 632 14.69 7.71 -39.72
CA ALA A 632 13.86 8.52 -38.84
C ALA A 632 14.67 9.20 -37.73
N THR A 633 15.53 8.45 -37.04
CA THR A 633 16.41 8.99 -35.98
C THR A 633 17.43 10.02 -36.50
N ARG A 634 17.92 9.87 -37.74
CA ARG A 634 18.82 10.84 -38.37
C ARG A 634 18.11 12.13 -38.75
N LEU A 635 16.93 12.01 -39.35
CA LEU A 635 16.10 13.18 -39.68
C LEU A 635 15.72 13.94 -38.41
N GLY A 636 15.35 13.23 -37.34
CA GLY A 636 15.10 13.83 -36.03
C GLY A 636 16.31 14.57 -35.45
N SER A 637 17.50 13.95 -35.49
CA SER A 637 18.74 14.63 -35.07
C SER A 637 19.04 15.88 -35.91
N ALA A 638 18.88 15.82 -37.24
CA ALA A 638 19.10 16.99 -38.09
C ALA A 638 18.08 18.10 -37.81
N ALA A 639 16.82 17.75 -37.60
CA ALA A 639 15.75 18.66 -37.24
C ALA A 639 16.03 19.37 -35.89
N LEU A 640 16.52 18.66 -34.88
CA LEU A 640 16.92 19.26 -33.59
C LEU A 640 18.08 20.25 -33.74
N THR A 641 19.08 19.92 -34.56
CA THR A 641 20.19 20.86 -34.85
C THR A 641 19.69 22.12 -35.56
N MET A 642 18.82 21.95 -36.56
CA MET A 642 18.20 23.08 -37.28
C MET A 642 17.36 23.93 -36.32
N ALA A 643 16.51 23.31 -35.51
CA ALA A 643 15.69 24.00 -34.51
C ALA A 643 16.54 24.76 -33.48
N LYS A 644 17.67 24.18 -33.03
CA LYS A 644 18.63 24.86 -32.16
C LYS A 644 19.28 26.08 -32.81
N SER A 645 19.55 26.01 -34.12
CA SER A 645 20.11 27.13 -34.87
C SER A 645 19.10 28.24 -35.19
N THR A 646 17.80 27.93 -35.20
CA THR A 646 16.71 28.88 -35.52
C THR A 646 15.88 29.30 -34.30
N GLY A 647 16.17 28.74 -33.13
CA GLY A 647 15.73 29.19 -31.80
C GLY A 647 14.24 29.58 -31.72
N PRO A 648 13.91 30.86 -31.40
CA PRO A 648 12.53 31.32 -31.20
C PRO A 648 11.59 31.03 -32.37
N LEU A 649 12.11 31.04 -33.61
CA LEU A 649 11.32 30.76 -34.81
C LEU A 649 10.87 29.30 -34.87
N ALA A 650 11.71 28.35 -34.43
CA ALA A 650 11.32 26.95 -34.33
C ALA A 650 10.22 26.75 -33.26
N GLY A 651 10.30 27.49 -32.15
CA GLY A 651 9.24 27.53 -31.14
C GLY A 651 7.92 28.04 -31.71
N VAL A 652 7.94 29.13 -32.49
CA VAL A 652 6.73 29.66 -33.15
C VAL A 652 6.17 28.66 -34.17
N ALA A 653 7.03 28.09 -35.01
CA ALA A 653 6.63 27.13 -36.04
C ALA A 653 5.99 25.87 -35.44
N THR A 654 6.57 25.32 -34.38
CA THR A 654 5.99 24.15 -33.70
C THR A 654 4.68 24.48 -32.99
N ARG A 655 4.53 25.66 -32.37
CA ARG A 655 3.24 26.11 -31.81
C ARG A 655 2.15 26.29 -32.87
N LEU A 656 2.49 26.82 -34.04
CA LEU A 656 1.56 26.92 -35.17
C LEU A 656 1.19 25.53 -35.71
N GLY A 657 2.19 24.65 -35.84
CA GLY A 657 1.97 23.26 -36.23
C GLY A 657 1.06 22.51 -35.26
N ARG A 658 1.24 22.68 -33.94
CA ARG A 658 0.37 22.13 -32.90
C ARG A 658 -1.08 22.59 -33.05
N ARG A 659 -1.31 23.87 -33.34
CA ARG A 659 -2.67 24.40 -33.59
C ARG A 659 -3.32 23.82 -34.85
N ALA A 660 -2.53 23.51 -35.88
CA ALA A 660 -3.05 23.04 -37.16
C ALA A 660 -3.20 21.51 -37.24
N LEU A 661 -2.28 20.75 -36.64
CA LEU A 661 -2.16 19.30 -36.78
C LEU A 661 -2.39 18.53 -35.47
N GLY A 662 -2.61 19.23 -34.36
CA GLY A 662 -2.82 18.64 -33.04
C GLY A 662 -1.55 18.59 -32.18
N GLU A 663 -1.77 18.62 -30.88
CA GLU A 663 -0.71 18.66 -29.86
C GLU A 663 0.07 17.35 -29.72
N ASP A 664 -0.54 16.23 -30.09
CA ASP A 664 0.11 14.91 -30.08
C ASP A 664 0.95 14.64 -31.33
N ALA A 665 0.57 15.22 -32.46
CA ALA A 665 1.26 15.02 -33.73
C ALA A 665 2.51 15.91 -33.87
N VAL A 666 2.49 17.11 -33.26
CA VAL A 666 3.59 18.08 -33.37
C VAL A 666 4.20 18.37 -31.99
N PRO A 667 5.46 17.96 -31.73
CA PRO A 667 6.11 18.27 -30.46
C PRO A 667 6.35 19.78 -30.33
N ASN A 668 6.15 20.32 -29.12
CA ASN A 668 6.57 21.69 -28.83
C ASN A 668 8.10 21.74 -28.76
N TYR A 669 8.70 22.73 -29.43
CA TYR A 669 10.14 22.97 -29.32
C TYR A 669 10.45 23.92 -28.16
N ASP A 670 11.36 23.49 -27.28
CA ASP A 670 11.87 24.28 -26.15
C ASP A 670 13.37 24.55 -26.36
N GLU A 671 13.82 25.77 -26.07
CA GLU A 671 15.22 26.17 -26.27
C GLU A 671 16.20 25.42 -25.35
N SER A 672 15.74 24.80 -24.27
CA SER A 672 16.55 23.91 -23.43
C SER A 672 16.91 22.59 -24.12
N LEU A 673 16.18 22.19 -25.17
CA LEU A 673 16.49 20.97 -25.91
C LEU A 673 17.90 21.06 -26.54
N PRO A 674 18.71 19.99 -26.47
CA PRO A 674 20.03 20.00 -27.09
C PRO A 674 19.92 19.99 -28.62
N LYS A 675 20.98 20.42 -29.29
CA LYS A 675 21.15 20.13 -30.73
C LYS A 675 21.14 18.62 -30.96
N GLY A 676 20.95 18.19 -32.19
CA GLY A 676 21.07 16.77 -32.53
C GLY A 676 22.46 16.21 -32.24
N SER A 677 22.55 14.92 -31.91
CA SER A 677 23.82 14.29 -31.53
C SER A 677 24.86 14.27 -32.65
N GLY A 678 24.42 14.14 -33.90
CA GLY A 678 25.29 13.80 -35.04
C GLY A 678 25.95 12.42 -34.93
N LEU A 679 25.73 11.69 -33.82
CA LEU A 679 26.31 10.39 -33.55
C LEU A 679 25.62 9.32 -34.40
N ARG A 680 26.42 8.39 -34.91
CA ARG A 680 25.92 7.15 -35.50
C ARG A 680 26.08 6.04 -34.46
N ARG A 681 24.99 5.35 -34.09
CA ARG A 681 25.01 4.07 -33.32
C ARG A 681 25.57 2.90 -34.16
N ARG A 682 26.67 3.17 -34.85
CA ARG A 682 27.36 2.29 -35.79
C ARG A 682 28.85 2.26 -35.38
N PRO A 683 29.25 1.40 -34.43
CA PRO A 683 30.63 1.33 -33.94
C PRO A 683 31.62 0.93 -35.04
N LYS A 684 32.92 1.20 -34.85
CA LYS A 684 33.98 0.79 -35.79
C LYS A 684 34.05 -0.74 -35.85
N ARG A 685 34.55 -1.30 -36.96
CA ARG A 685 34.55 -2.76 -37.18
C ARG A 685 35.27 -3.54 -36.05
N ARG A 686 36.37 -2.98 -35.52
CA ARG A 686 37.16 -3.57 -34.42
C ARG A 686 36.37 -3.67 -33.10
N ASP A 687 35.53 -2.68 -32.80
CA ASP A 687 34.77 -2.62 -31.53
C ASP A 687 33.53 -3.54 -31.55
N ARG A 688 33.14 -4.05 -32.74
CA ARG A 688 31.98 -4.97 -32.93
C ARG A 688 32.29 -6.44 -32.67
N ARG A 689 33.57 -6.81 -32.74
CA ARG A 689 34.06 -8.19 -32.70
C ARG A 689 35.27 -8.27 -31.77
N ARG A 690 35.11 -7.72 -30.57
CA ARG A 690 36.11 -7.85 -29.51
C ARG A 690 36.11 -9.31 -29.06
N ALA A 691 37.24 -10.01 -29.29
CA ALA A 691 37.41 -11.40 -28.89
C ALA A 691 37.28 -11.51 -27.37
N GLY A 692 36.69 -12.61 -26.87
CA GLY A 692 36.46 -12.82 -25.44
C GLY A 692 35.44 -11.87 -24.81
N GLY A 693 34.58 -11.21 -25.59
CA GLY A 693 33.60 -10.25 -25.05
C GLY A 693 32.68 -10.88 -24.00
N VAL A 694 32.58 -10.26 -22.81
CA VAL A 694 31.73 -10.72 -21.69
C VAL A 694 30.33 -10.11 -21.72
N ALA A 695 30.15 -9.02 -22.47
CA ALA A 695 28.89 -8.30 -22.59
C ALA A 695 28.70 -7.69 -23.98
N ALA A 696 27.46 -7.32 -24.31
CA ALA A 696 27.09 -6.58 -25.50
C ALA A 696 26.40 -5.26 -25.12
N TYR A 697 26.88 -4.14 -25.64
CA TYR A 697 26.29 -2.83 -25.36
C TYR A 697 25.28 -2.43 -26.44
N PHE A 698 24.04 -2.19 -26.01
CA PHE A 698 22.93 -1.67 -26.81
C PHE A 698 22.72 -0.18 -26.48
N PRO A 699 23.17 0.75 -27.35
CA PRO A 699 22.92 2.16 -27.12
C PRO A 699 21.46 2.53 -27.44
N SER A 700 20.81 3.25 -26.54
CA SER A 700 19.45 3.77 -26.72
C SER A 700 19.35 4.74 -27.89
N CYS A 701 18.17 4.88 -28.47
CA CYS A 701 17.91 5.84 -29.55
C CYS A 701 18.06 7.30 -29.09
N LEU A 702 17.97 7.56 -27.77
CA LEU A 702 18.14 8.89 -27.17
C LEU A 702 19.52 9.49 -27.50
N GLN A 703 20.59 8.68 -27.39
CA GLN A 703 21.95 9.11 -27.73
C GLN A 703 22.13 9.44 -29.23
N THR A 704 21.20 9.05 -30.11
CA THR A 704 21.24 9.41 -31.54
C THR A 704 20.47 10.67 -31.83
N MET A 705 19.32 10.85 -31.19
CA MET A 705 18.45 12.00 -31.46
C MET A 705 18.97 13.24 -30.73
N PHE A 706 19.34 13.12 -29.46
CA PHE A 706 19.73 14.26 -28.61
C PHE A 706 21.25 14.30 -28.42
N GLY A 707 21.84 15.48 -28.60
CA GLY A 707 23.25 15.72 -28.35
C GLY A 707 23.57 15.69 -26.86
N ALA A 708 24.69 15.06 -26.52
CA ALA A 708 25.21 15.06 -25.16
C ALA A 708 26.02 16.33 -24.88
N GLU A 709 26.08 16.71 -23.61
CA GLU A 709 27.14 17.58 -23.11
C GLU A 709 28.42 16.73 -22.95
N GLY A 710 29.55 17.22 -23.47
CA GLY A 710 30.80 16.47 -23.48
C GLY A 710 30.81 15.27 -24.45
N GLN A 711 31.43 14.17 -24.05
CA GLN A 711 31.69 13.02 -24.94
C GLN A 711 30.51 12.04 -25.12
N GLY A 712 29.47 12.16 -24.30
CA GLY A 712 28.28 11.29 -24.31
C GLY A 712 28.49 9.91 -23.67
N VAL A 713 27.37 9.26 -23.28
CA VAL A 713 27.38 8.00 -22.51
C VAL A 713 28.01 6.87 -23.31
N PHE A 714 27.73 6.80 -24.62
CA PHE A 714 28.31 5.80 -25.51
C PHE A 714 29.85 5.82 -25.49
N SER A 715 30.44 7.02 -25.64
CA SER A 715 31.90 7.18 -25.68
C SER A 715 32.51 6.93 -24.30
N ALA A 716 31.92 7.50 -23.25
CA ALA A 716 32.38 7.33 -21.88
C ALA A 716 32.35 5.85 -21.43
N PHE A 717 31.28 5.12 -21.76
CA PHE A 717 31.16 3.69 -21.46
C PHE A 717 32.23 2.86 -22.19
N ASN A 718 32.45 3.13 -23.48
CA ASN A 718 33.48 2.43 -24.24
C ASN A 718 34.89 2.76 -23.73
N GLU A 719 35.16 4.02 -23.38
CA GLU A 719 36.41 4.45 -22.76
C GLU A 719 36.64 3.73 -21.42
N LEU A 720 35.63 3.69 -20.54
CA LEU A 720 35.68 2.98 -19.27
C LEU A 720 36.01 1.49 -19.46
N CYS A 721 35.33 0.81 -20.38
CA CYS A 721 35.59 -0.60 -20.70
C CYS A 721 37.01 -0.81 -21.25
N ASN A 722 37.54 0.15 -22.01
CA ASN A 722 38.92 0.07 -22.50
C ASN A 722 39.95 0.26 -21.39
N ARG A 723 39.73 1.23 -20.48
CA ARG A 723 40.63 1.50 -19.35
C ARG A 723 40.63 0.38 -18.31
N THR A 724 39.51 -0.31 -18.13
CA THR A 724 39.34 -1.44 -17.19
C THR A 724 39.60 -2.80 -17.85
N GLU A 725 39.98 -2.81 -19.12
CA GLU A 725 40.21 -4.02 -19.92
C GLU A 725 39.03 -4.99 -19.99
N VAL A 726 37.81 -4.54 -19.66
CA VAL A 726 36.58 -5.34 -19.77
C VAL A 726 36.17 -5.42 -21.24
N PRO A 727 36.17 -6.61 -21.85
CA PRO A 727 35.89 -6.74 -23.27
C PRO A 727 34.37 -6.66 -23.52
N VAL A 728 33.88 -5.49 -23.95
CA VAL A 728 32.48 -5.30 -24.35
C VAL A 728 32.33 -5.20 -25.86
N GLN A 729 31.35 -5.90 -26.43
CA GLN A 729 31.00 -5.82 -27.84
C GLN A 729 30.01 -4.68 -28.09
N LEU A 730 30.38 -3.70 -28.91
CA LEU A 730 29.47 -2.60 -29.27
C LEU A 730 28.53 -3.05 -30.40
N LEU A 731 27.22 -2.98 -30.17
CA LEU A 731 26.23 -3.37 -31.18
C LEU A 731 26.03 -2.26 -32.23
N ASP A 732 25.89 -2.69 -33.48
CA ASP A 732 25.40 -1.81 -34.56
C ASP A 732 23.88 -1.67 -34.45
N ALA A 733 23.46 -0.70 -33.64
CA ALA A 733 22.07 -0.37 -33.33
C ALA A 733 21.53 0.78 -34.21
N SER A 734 22.21 1.11 -35.30
CA SER A 734 21.85 2.25 -36.16
C SER A 734 20.42 2.21 -36.70
N GLY A 735 19.84 1.03 -36.90
CA GLY A 735 18.44 0.83 -37.28
C GLY A 735 17.59 0.13 -36.23
N LEU A 736 18.06 0.05 -34.97
CA LEU A 736 17.40 -0.69 -33.89
C LEU A 736 16.78 0.25 -32.86
N CYS A 737 15.71 -0.21 -32.23
CA CYS A 737 15.10 0.37 -31.05
C CYS A 737 14.69 -0.75 -30.10
N CYS A 738 14.64 -0.48 -28.80
CA CYS A 738 14.13 -1.38 -27.77
C CYS A 738 12.61 -1.61 -27.85
N GLY A 739 11.92 -1.05 -28.84
CA GLY A 739 10.47 -1.22 -29.03
C GLY A 739 9.58 -0.43 -28.07
N SER A 740 10.12 0.10 -26.96
CA SER A 740 9.35 0.79 -25.92
C SER A 740 8.43 1.90 -26.45
N PRO A 741 8.83 2.79 -27.40
CA PRO A 741 7.94 3.83 -27.93
C PRO A 741 6.66 3.26 -28.59
N TRP A 742 6.79 2.20 -29.39
CA TRP A 742 5.64 1.55 -30.02
C TRP A 742 4.79 0.80 -29.00
N ARG A 743 5.44 0.00 -28.13
CA ARG A 743 4.73 -0.78 -27.09
C ARG A 743 3.95 0.15 -26.16
N ALA A 744 4.48 1.33 -25.81
CA ALA A 744 3.81 2.31 -24.96
C ALA A 744 2.57 2.91 -25.62
N LYS A 745 2.59 3.14 -26.95
CA LYS A 745 1.46 3.72 -27.71
C LYS A 745 0.46 2.67 -28.23
N GLY A 746 0.59 1.40 -27.84
CA GLY A 746 -0.29 0.33 -28.35
C GLY A 746 -0.05 -0.03 -29.83
N LEU A 747 1.09 0.35 -30.40
CA LEU A 747 1.42 0.15 -31.82
C LEU A 747 2.09 -1.22 -32.05
N THR A 748 1.29 -2.29 -32.04
CA THR A 748 1.75 -3.69 -32.06
C THR A 748 2.63 -4.05 -33.26
N THR A 749 2.23 -3.71 -34.49
CA THR A 749 2.99 -4.04 -35.70
C THR A 749 4.39 -3.39 -35.73
N GLY A 750 4.48 -2.12 -35.30
CA GLY A 750 5.76 -1.42 -35.21
C GLY A 750 6.67 -2.01 -34.12
N TYR A 751 6.08 -2.43 -33.00
CA TYR A 751 6.78 -3.15 -31.94
C TYR A 751 7.34 -4.50 -32.43
N GLU A 752 6.53 -5.33 -33.08
CA GLU A 752 6.96 -6.62 -33.66
C GLU A 752 8.09 -6.42 -34.67
N THR A 753 7.96 -5.43 -35.57
CA THR A 753 9.01 -5.09 -36.54
C THR A 753 10.34 -4.74 -35.86
N MET A 754 10.31 -4.00 -34.73
CA MET A 754 11.52 -3.70 -33.95
C MET A 754 12.07 -4.93 -33.25
N ARG A 755 11.20 -5.70 -32.59
CA ARG A 755 11.54 -6.93 -31.89
C ARG A 755 12.29 -7.89 -32.81
N ASP A 756 11.76 -8.13 -34.00
CA ASP A 756 12.35 -9.06 -34.96
C ASP A 756 13.72 -8.56 -35.47
N LYS A 757 13.86 -7.25 -35.72
CA LYS A 757 15.16 -6.63 -36.08
C LYS A 757 16.18 -6.75 -34.95
N VAL A 758 15.75 -6.56 -33.71
CA VAL A 758 16.60 -6.69 -32.51
C VAL A 758 17.02 -8.15 -32.34
N PHE A 759 16.09 -9.10 -32.33
CA PHE A 759 16.40 -10.52 -32.22
C PHE A 759 17.33 -11.02 -33.32
N HIS A 760 17.09 -10.61 -34.57
CA HIS A 760 17.98 -10.96 -35.68
C HIS A 760 19.42 -10.45 -35.42
N LYS A 761 19.59 -9.30 -34.77
CA LYS A 761 20.91 -8.78 -34.38
C LYS A 761 21.55 -9.56 -33.23
N PHE A 762 20.74 -10.01 -32.28
CA PHE A 762 21.17 -10.74 -31.09
C PHE A 762 21.35 -12.25 -31.30
N GLY A 763 20.79 -12.84 -32.37
CA GLY A 763 20.69 -14.29 -32.58
C GLY A 763 22.00 -15.10 -32.52
N LYS A 764 23.19 -14.46 -32.58
CA LYS A 764 24.51 -15.11 -32.43
C LYS A 764 25.24 -14.75 -31.11
N ARG A 765 24.57 -14.08 -30.16
CA ARG A 765 25.15 -13.49 -28.93
C ARG A 765 24.35 -13.86 -27.67
N ARG A 766 23.63 -14.98 -27.70
CA ARG A 766 22.69 -15.39 -26.64
C ARG A 766 23.33 -15.55 -25.25
N ASN A 767 24.65 -15.71 -25.17
CA ASN A 767 25.38 -15.92 -23.91
C ASN A 767 26.01 -14.63 -23.35
N LEU A 768 25.72 -13.45 -23.91
CA LEU A 768 26.29 -12.18 -23.44
C LEU A 768 25.26 -11.39 -22.63
N THR A 769 25.72 -10.84 -21.50
CA THR A 769 24.96 -9.83 -20.76
C THR A 769 24.76 -8.60 -21.64
N VAL A 770 23.50 -8.13 -21.76
CA VAL A 770 23.19 -6.91 -22.51
C VAL A 770 23.25 -5.71 -21.58
N VAL A 771 24.10 -4.75 -21.91
CA VAL A 771 24.21 -3.47 -21.19
C VAL A 771 23.51 -2.40 -22.00
N CYS A 772 22.72 -1.55 -21.37
CA CYS A 772 22.02 -0.44 -22.01
C CYS A 772 22.16 0.84 -21.17
N ASP A 773 22.16 1.99 -21.84
CA ASP A 773 22.29 3.32 -21.24
C ASP A 773 20.95 4.01 -20.93
N ALA A 774 19.84 3.27 -21.06
CA ALA A 774 18.51 3.75 -20.69
C ALA A 774 17.70 2.64 -20.01
N THR A 775 17.12 2.97 -18.86
CA THR A 775 16.27 2.05 -18.08
C THR A 775 15.04 1.61 -18.87
N SER A 776 14.40 2.51 -19.61
CA SER A 776 13.26 2.21 -20.50
C SER A 776 13.62 1.25 -21.64
N CYS A 777 14.87 1.29 -22.12
CA CYS A 777 15.36 0.33 -23.10
C CYS A 777 15.67 -1.02 -22.46
N THR A 778 16.10 -1.05 -21.21
CA THR A 778 16.31 -2.28 -20.45
C THR A 778 14.99 -3.04 -20.27
N ASP A 779 13.92 -2.35 -19.86
CA ASP A 779 12.58 -2.93 -19.80
C ASP A 779 12.10 -3.43 -21.18
N GLY A 780 12.22 -2.58 -22.20
CA GLY A 780 11.82 -2.93 -23.56
C GLY A 780 12.52 -4.18 -24.10
N LEU A 781 13.82 -4.31 -23.86
CA LEU A 781 14.62 -5.47 -24.26
C LEU A 781 14.32 -6.72 -23.43
N LYS A 782 13.99 -6.59 -22.14
CA LYS A 782 13.57 -7.72 -21.29
C LYS A 782 12.19 -8.27 -21.70
N ALA A 783 11.31 -7.39 -22.18
CA ALA A 783 9.96 -7.75 -22.60
C ALA A 783 9.89 -8.34 -24.02
N MET A 784 10.94 -8.16 -24.84
CA MET A 784 11.06 -8.76 -26.18
C MET A 784 11.37 -10.24 -26.07
#